data_AF-A0A329ZFV1-F1
#
_entry.id   AF-A0A329ZFV1-F1
#
_cell.length_a   1.000
_cell.length_b   1.000
_cell.length_c   1.000
_cell.angle_alpha   90.00
_cell.angle_beta   90.00
_cell.angle_gamma   90.00
#
_symmetry.space_group_name_H-M   'P 1'
#
loop_
_entity.id
_entity.type
_entity.pdbx_description
1 polymer ?
#
loop_
_entity_poly.entity_id
_entity_poly.type
_entity_poly.pdbx_seq_one_letter_code
_entity_poly.pdbx_strand_id
1 'polypeptide(L)'
;MKIYLIFMINVFFIQMSLANQIGSASNQTTPKDYSQNPVMTIIGVDTAREQNPQITGKNVVVGILESGFNTSHESLYGKNSYAITNNVCWDKIGCDPYKADKTNRLTYAHGNHVAGIILGAKIESQDPSKVNPYGIAYNAQYHGVGILNPASTYNGNLYNEFKDKKEIRIINNSWGVKFYPLINRYDADGSYDFKVPDNDKAQKGYQSILTDSQKHEPISTKRFFSLLQKEIEINQFNKNGKENLVMGLYKLSQERKVLNIFGAGNSGTVSPSAMAVIPSYDENIRSWLVVGALKTHTTDSESAITEYVEKKGDKITIKSEGIYAYSNHFKGSAQLYALMAPGEYINSANAYYQNINNQNTDTGGPCVDSDGKTAKGDVCYMSGTSMATPMVSGVAALVQEKYPFLNGAQIADVLLTTANKNIEAPKLIVKNSLNGLETQYTVIYISDYSANKTQDGKENKVPLKSENPQEIDIEKVKNDLQNMLDKKKTNTQKPEIAPKATSVNNDCKYNSLLTPECIINKLLQTKDENPTSDKSLEPKYNHNAIITLTKEEVFGQGILDANKALGGLAGLDANRLNLGDIQDFQEIPRTQEVSKTEVSQQQAPQTQTLQATPVLIQAAQPLNTEDKNNANNAHSQLSQQEQERKSLIESTKQAFYTLDTTTDNPASTFIFSNDISQRTWDNKYHLDDALNSPKETMQYITKVGLIKKGSGTLVLSGVNTYKGATRVQGGVLEITGKLTESNAYAEGNGILKLTGKDNQKTQEQVQVQAKSQSQSVQQPQSDSTTSDLVAKNAIARDNGSVILHNNVKVGNLYAQNQGVIYAFSGSANEAHISDGGVLVVSKSLGDSTNNYLKAIQENSATQIQSNNTKIELKNVNLKTGGILAGNGTLVGDINNESGIVYAGFLSNRDSLKDASTLTINGSYTQKDTGSLHILYDGSSNTNSKLKANSYNLEGGTLVFVPTYAN
;
A
#
# COMPACT_ATOMS: atom_id res chain seq x y z
N MET A 1 38.09 40.34 -11.42
CA MET A 1 37.27 41.26 -12.27
C MET A 1 37.43 41.05 -13.79
N LYS A 2 37.89 39.86 -14.26
CA LYS A 2 37.78 39.42 -15.67
C LYS A 2 37.06 38.07 -15.85
N ILE A 3 36.51 37.50 -14.77
CA ILE A 3 35.72 36.25 -14.76
C ILE A 3 34.20 36.54 -14.65
N TYR A 4 33.82 37.78 -14.31
CA TYR A 4 32.41 38.23 -14.24
C TYR A 4 31.82 38.69 -15.59
N LEU A 5 32.63 38.76 -16.66
CA LEU A 5 32.18 39.25 -17.99
C LEU A 5 31.87 38.12 -18.99
N ILE A 6 32.28 36.88 -18.72
CA ILE A 6 32.01 35.70 -19.58
C ILE A 6 30.69 35.00 -19.18
N PHE A 7 30.25 35.16 -17.92
CA PHE A 7 28.98 34.61 -17.45
C PHE A 7 27.74 35.46 -17.82
N MET A 8 27.94 36.74 -18.14
CA MET A 8 26.87 37.66 -18.58
C MET A 8 26.59 37.63 -20.10
N ILE A 9 27.45 37.01 -20.91
CA ILE A 9 27.27 36.92 -22.38
C ILE A 9 26.60 35.61 -22.81
N ASN A 10 26.67 34.53 -22.00
CA ASN A 10 25.97 33.27 -22.30
C ASN A 10 24.51 33.23 -21.81
N VAL A 11 24.10 34.14 -20.91
CA VAL A 11 22.71 34.24 -20.45
C VAL A 11 21.88 35.18 -21.34
N PHE A 12 22.52 36.04 -22.14
CA PHE A 12 21.82 36.96 -23.05
C PHE A 12 21.60 36.40 -24.48
N PHE A 13 22.27 35.30 -24.86
CA PHE A 13 22.05 34.64 -26.16
C PHE A 13 21.03 33.49 -26.13
N ILE A 14 20.53 33.09 -24.95
CA ILE A 14 19.47 32.06 -24.80
C ILE A 14 18.06 32.69 -24.71
N GLN A 15 17.95 34.02 -24.59
CA GLN A 15 16.65 34.72 -24.51
C GLN A 15 16.28 35.56 -25.75
N MET A 16 16.99 35.44 -26.88
CA MET A 16 16.67 36.23 -28.08
C MET A 16 16.66 35.46 -29.40
N SER A 17 16.22 34.20 -29.38
CA SER A 17 15.85 33.43 -30.60
C SER A 17 14.38 32.99 -30.64
N LEU A 18 13.51 33.56 -29.79
CA LEU A 18 12.06 33.30 -29.79
C LEU A 18 11.26 34.61 -29.78
N ALA A 19 11.58 35.53 -30.68
CA ALA A 19 10.70 36.66 -31.01
C ALA A 19 11.09 37.25 -32.37
N ASN A 20 10.80 36.52 -33.46
CA ASN A 20 10.44 37.04 -34.79
C ASN A 20 10.58 35.94 -35.83
N GLN A 21 9.52 35.15 -36.01
CA GLN A 21 9.09 34.67 -37.33
C GLN A 21 7.61 34.25 -37.20
N ILE A 22 6.74 35.26 -37.30
CA ILE A 22 5.36 35.04 -37.72
C ILE A 22 5.44 34.79 -39.22
N GLY A 23 5.52 33.52 -39.59
CA GLY A 23 5.42 33.03 -40.96
C GLY A 23 4.73 31.68 -40.88
N SER A 24 3.60 31.54 -41.58
CA SER A 24 2.77 30.35 -41.63
C SER A 24 3.59 29.07 -41.87
N ALA A 25 3.75 28.25 -40.84
CA ALA A 25 4.28 26.91 -40.94
C ALA A 25 3.34 25.95 -40.19
N SER A 26 2.91 24.93 -40.91
CA SER A 26 1.99 23.86 -40.54
C SER A 26 2.19 23.29 -39.13
N ASN A 27 1.08 22.99 -38.44
CA ASN A 27 1.00 22.13 -37.26
C ASN A 27 1.95 20.92 -37.33
N GLN A 28 3.14 21.02 -36.72
CA GLN A 28 3.94 19.85 -36.37
C GLN A 28 3.56 19.44 -34.95
N THR A 29 2.70 18.43 -34.87
CA THR A 29 2.32 17.76 -33.63
C THR A 29 3.53 16.99 -33.11
N THR A 30 4.02 17.36 -31.93
CA THR A 30 4.99 16.57 -31.16
C THR A 30 4.44 15.15 -30.92
N PRO A 31 5.25 14.09 -30.99
CA PRO A 31 4.79 12.74 -30.66
C PRO A 31 4.20 12.73 -29.23
N LYS A 32 2.99 12.20 -29.05
CA LYS A 32 2.38 12.06 -27.72
C LYS A 32 3.11 10.96 -26.94
N ASP A 33 3.54 11.20 -25.70
CA ASP A 33 4.10 10.14 -24.85
C ASP A 33 3.05 9.04 -24.62
N TYR A 34 3.43 7.76 -24.77
CA TYR A 34 2.55 6.61 -24.50
C TYR A 34 1.94 6.61 -23.09
N SER A 35 2.59 7.25 -22.10
CA SER A 35 2.00 7.41 -20.77
C SER A 35 0.67 8.15 -20.78
N GLN A 36 0.42 9.00 -21.79
CA GLN A 36 -0.81 9.76 -22.00
C GLN A 36 -1.92 8.92 -22.67
N ASN A 37 -1.68 7.62 -22.91
CA ASN A 37 -2.74 6.71 -23.35
C ASN A 37 -3.83 6.63 -22.26
N PRO A 38 -5.13 6.65 -22.61
CA PRO A 38 -6.22 6.58 -21.64
C PRO A 38 -6.10 5.43 -20.61
N VAL A 39 -5.58 4.28 -21.02
CA VAL A 39 -5.30 3.13 -20.12
C VAL A 39 -4.32 3.50 -19.02
N MET A 40 -3.23 4.20 -19.38
CA MET A 40 -2.16 4.59 -18.46
C MET A 40 -2.58 5.76 -17.57
N THR A 41 -3.37 6.71 -18.10
CA THR A 41 -3.93 7.84 -17.35
C THR A 41 -4.91 7.39 -16.27
N ILE A 42 -5.74 6.36 -16.52
CA ILE A 42 -6.65 5.81 -15.51
C ILE A 42 -5.88 5.40 -14.24
N ILE A 43 -4.74 4.73 -14.44
CA ILE A 43 -3.85 4.30 -13.34
C ILE A 43 -2.77 5.32 -12.96
N GLY A 44 -2.84 6.56 -13.48
CA GLY A 44 -1.98 7.68 -13.09
C GLY A 44 -0.49 7.55 -13.46
N VAL A 45 -0.15 6.73 -14.47
CA VAL A 45 1.25 6.53 -14.90
C VAL A 45 1.81 7.76 -15.60
N ASP A 46 0.97 8.51 -16.33
CA ASP A 46 1.30 9.84 -16.87
C ASP A 46 1.77 10.80 -15.79
N THR A 47 0.95 11.03 -14.77
CA THR A 47 1.25 11.95 -13.67
C THR A 47 2.47 11.46 -12.88
N ALA A 48 2.56 10.14 -12.63
CA ALA A 48 3.69 9.54 -11.94
C ALA A 48 5.01 9.83 -12.64
N ARG A 49 5.05 9.72 -13.98
CA ARG A 49 6.22 10.01 -14.81
C ARG A 49 6.55 11.49 -14.90
N GLU A 50 5.53 12.35 -14.97
CA GLU A 50 5.72 13.80 -14.97
C GLU A 50 6.33 14.28 -13.64
N GLN A 51 5.83 13.78 -12.52
CA GLN A 51 6.29 14.17 -11.18
C GLN A 51 7.57 13.46 -10.73
N ASN A 52 7.92 12.32 -11.36
CA ASN A 52 9.07 11.50 -11.00
C ASN A 52 9.82 10.99 -12.24
N PRO A 53 10.32 11.87 -13.14
CA PRO A 53 10.90 11.46 -14.43
C PRO A 53 12.13 10.55 -14.29
N GLN A 54 12.80 10.57 -13.14
CA GLN A 54 13.94 9.72 -12.81
C GLN A 54 13.55 8.30 -12.39
N ILE A 55 12.30 8.05 -11.98
CA ILE A 55 11.83 6.74 -11.51
C ILE A 55 11.27 5.97 -12.71
N THR A 56 11.97 4.91 -13.10
CA THR A 56 11.80 4.24 -14.41
C THR A 56 11.82 2.71 -14.32
N GLY A 57 12.00 2.15 -13.12
CA GLY A 57 12.28 0.74 -12.85
C GLY A 57 13.77 0.41 -12.74
N LYS A 58 14.65 1.41 -12.76
CA LYS A 58 16.11 1.18 -12.81
C LYS A 58 16.59 0.42 -11.56
N ASN A 59 17.52 -0.52 -11.75
CA ASN A 59 18.07 -1.38 -10.70
C ASN A 59 17.04 -2.29 -10.00
N VAL A 60 15.87 -2.49 -10.59
CA VAL A 60 14.87 -3.45 -10.10
C VAL A 60 14.84 -4.67 -11.01
N VAL A 61 14.84 -5.86 -10.41
CA VAL A 61 14.66 -7.14 -11.10
C VAL A 61 13.32 -7.73 -10.70
N VAL A 62 12.45 -7.95 -11.69
CA VAL A 62 11.12 -8.55 -11.50
C VAL A 62 11.16 -10.03 -11.90
N GLY A 63 10.65 -10.93 -11.06
CA GLY A 63 10.41 -12.31 -11.45
C GLY A 63 9.15 -12.41 -12.31
N ILE A 64 9.18 -13.14 -13.42
CA ILE A 64 8.01 -13.31 -14.30
C ILE A 64 7.79 -14.81 -14.54
N LEU A 65 6.69 -15.33 -13.99
CA LEU A 65 6.29 -16.73 -14.12
C LEU A 65 5.21 -16.85 -15.18
N GLU A 66 5.57 -17.40 -16.33
CA GLU A 66 4.76 -17.34 -17.53
C GLU A 66 5.06 -18.51 -18.47
N SER A 67 4.70 -18.39 -19.74
CA SER A 67 4.91 -19.39 -20.78
C SER A 67 6.30 -19.38 -21.43
N GLY A 68 6.66 -18.29 -22.11
CA GLY A 68 7.92 -18.15 -22.82
C GLY A 68 8.24 -16.70 -23.18
N PHE A 69 9.51 -16.42 -23.43
CA PHE A 69 10.05 -15.08 -23.63
C PHE A 69 10.92 -15.03 -24.88
N ASN A 70 10.59 -14.13 -25.82
CA ASN A 70 11.45 -13.85 -26.97
C ASN A 70 12.50 -12.81 -26.54
N THR A 71 13.67 -13.27 -26.11
CA THR A 71 14.77 -12.40 -25.67
C THR A 71 15.43 -11.61 -26.80
N SER A 72 15.13 -11.95 -28.06
CA SER A 72 15.59 -11.20 -29.23
C SER A 72 14.66 -10.04 -29.61
N HIS A 73 13.45 -9.98 -29.02
CA HIS A 73 12.52 -8.90 -29.26
C HIS A 73 13.08 -7.56 -28.75
N GLU A 74 13.03 -6.49 -29.54
CA GLU A 74 13.62 -5.19 -29.18
C GLU A 74 13.16 -4.64 -27.82
N SER A 75 11.88 -4.84 -27.47
CA SER A 75 11.36 -4.45 -26.16
C SER A 75 11.99 -5.19 -24.98
N LEU A 76 12.52 -6.40 -25.17
CA LEU A 76 13.05 -7.28 -24.12
C LEU A 76 14.55 -7.56 -24.23
N TYR A 77 15.17 -7.18 -25.35
CA TYR A 77 16.58 -7.41 -25.62
C TYR A 77 17.48 -6.81 -24.53
N GLY A 78 18.38 -7.62 -23.97
CA GLY A 78 19.31 -7.21 -22.92
C GLY A 78 18.70 -6.96 -21.54
N LYS A 79 17.41 -7.27 -21.33
CA LYS A 79 16.72 -7.03 -20.04
C LYS A 79 16.75 -8.21 -19.07
N ASN A 80 17.23 -9.38 -19.48
CA ASN A 80 17.33 -10.53 -18.60
C ASN A 80 18.49 -10.36 -17.61
N SER A 81 18.20 -10.39 -16.32
CA SER A 81 19.21 -10.32 -15.25
C SER A 81 19.84 -11.71 -14.99
N TYR A 82 19.10 -12.77 -15.33
CA TYR A 82 19.48 -14.16 -15.12
C TYR A 82 19.21 -14.99 -16.38
N ALA A 83 19.71 -16.22 -16.40
CA ALA A 83 19.37 -17.19 -17.44
C ALA A 83 17.87 -17.53 -17.37
N ILE A 84 17.17 -17.34 -18.49
CA ILE A 84 15.72 -17.59 -18.59
C ILE A 84 15.47 -19.08 -18.84
N THR A 85 14.42 -19.60 -18.22
CA THR A 85 13.92 -20.94 -18.55
C THR A 85 12.84 -20.83 -19.61
N ASN A 86 13.13 -21.22 -20.84
CA ASN A 86 12.20 -21.19 -21.97
C ASN A 86 11.87 -22.61 -22.47
N ASN A 87 10.85 -22.72 -23.34
CA ASN A 87 10.69 -23.94 -24.15
C ASN A 87 11.86 -24.05 -25.15
N VAL A 88 12.35 -25.27 -25.35
CA VAL A 88 13.47 -25.60 -26.25
C VAL A 88 13.39 -24.97 -27.64
N CYS A 89 12.20 -24.74 -28.20
CA CYS A 89 12.04 -24.16 -29.53
C CYS A 89 12.15 -22.62 -29.58
N TRP A 90 12.14 -21.93 -28.44
CA TRP A 90 12.50 -20.51 -28.40
C TRP A 90 14.01 -20.30 -28.60
N ASP A 91 14.82 -21.23 -28.10
CA ASP A 91 16.27 -21.08 -28.05
C ASP A 91 17.02 -21.96 -29.08
N LYS A 92 16.36 -22.99 -29.65
CA LYS A 92 16.99 -23.94 -30.59
C LYS A 92 16.87 -23.49 -32.04
N ILE A 93 18.03 -23.23 -32.65
CA ILE A 93 18.17 -22.97 -34.10
C ILE A 93 17.51 -24.09 -34.92
N GLY A 94 16.65 -23.68 -35.85
CA GLY A 94 15.90 -24.59 -36.74
C GLY A 94 14.64 -25.20 -36.13
N CYS A 95 14.28 -24.88 -34.88
CA CYS A 95 12.95 -25.16 -34.35
C CYS A 95 12.07 -23.91 -34.40
N ASP A 96 11.04 -23.92 -35.24
CA ASP A 96 10.10 -22.80 -35.33
C ASP A 96 9.07 -22.88 -34.18
N PRO A 97 9.07 -21.93 -33.22
CA PRO A 97 8.14 -21.95 -32.08
C PRO A 97 6.67 -21.86 -32.52
N TYR A 98 6.37 -21.25 -33.67
CA TYR A 98 5.03 -21.18 -34.23
C TYR A 98 4.53 -22.53 -34.76
N LYS A 99 5.44 -23.34 -35.35
CA LYS A 99 5.13 -24.68 -35.87
C LYS A 99 5.17 -25.76 -34.78
N ALA A 100 6.06 -25.61 -33.80
CA ALA A 100 6.24 -26.57 -32.71
C ALA A 100 4.98 -26.74 -31.86
N ASP A 101 4.10 -25.72 -31.81
CA ASP A 101 2.83 -25.83 -31.10
C ASP A 101 1.66 -25.16 -31.84
N LYS A 102 1.18 -25.83 -32.90
CA LYS A 102 0.05 -25.38 -33.72
C LYS A 102 -1.27 -25.30 -32.92
N THR A 103 -1.36 -25.98 -31.78
CA THR A 103 -2.59 -26.18 -30.98
C THR A 103 -2.72 -25.25 -29.76
N ASN A 104 -1.62 -24.83 -29.12
CA ASN A 104 -1.61 -23.97 -27.91
C ASN A 104 -0.93 -22.61 -28.12
N ARG A 105 -1.02 -22.04 -29.32
CA ARG A 105 -0.36 -20.77 -29.71
C ARG A 105 -0.56 -19.61 -28.74
N LEU A 106 -1.77 -19.49 -28.16
CA LEU A 106 -2.14 -18.52 -27.11
C LEU A 106 -1.25 -18.67 -25.88
N THR A 107 -1.04 -19.91 -25.44
CA THR A 107 -0.23 -20.23 -24.28
C THR A 107 1.23 -19.89 -24.52
N TYR A 108 1.78 -19.89 -25.73
CA TYR A 108 3.24 -19.73 -25.95
C TYR A 108 3.74 -18.29 -26.08
N ALA A 109 2.90 -17.36 -26.55
CA ALA A 109 3.30 -15.96 -26.75
C ALA A 109 2.95 -15.03 -25.57
N HIS A 110 2.19 -15.55 -24.61
CA HIS A 110 1.62 -14.77 -23.53
C HIS A 110 2.68 -14.13 -22.63
N GLY A 111 3.77 -14.84 -22.32
CA GLY A 111 4.83 -14.36 -21.43
C GLY A 111 5.56 -13.11 -21.93
N ASN A 112 5.79 -13.01 -23.24
CA ASN A 112 6.43 -11.86 -23.86
C ASN A 112 5.57 -10.59 -23.73
N HIS A 113 4.27 -10.72 -23.93
CA HIS A 113 3.31 -9.62 -23.80
C HIS A 113 3.23 -9.13 -22.35
N VAL A 114 3.13 -10.06 -21.40
CA VAL A 114 3.17 -9.78 -19.95
C VAL A 114 4.46 -9.05 -19.57
N ALA A 115 5.63 -9.54 -20.02
CA ALA A 115 6.90 -8.87 -19.77
C ALA A 115 6.96 -7.47 -20.40
N GLY A 116 6.44 -7.31 -21.62
CA GLY A 116 6.35 -6.02 -22.30
C GLY A 116 5.58 -4.95 -21.50
N ILE A 117 4.46 -5.32 -20.86
CA ILE A 117 3.66 -4.40 -20.03
C ILE A 117 4.45 -3.93 -18.81
N ILE A 118 5.22 -4.82 -18.18
CA ILE A 118 6.03 -4.47 -17.01
C ILE A 118 7.20 -3.57 -17.41
N LEU A 119 8.02 -4.01 -18.37
CA LEU A 119 9.39 -3.53 -18.56
C LEU A 119 9.85 -3.36 -20.01
N GLY A 120 8.93 -3.44 -20.97
CA GLY A 120 9.23 -3.20 -22.39
C GLY A 120 10.01 -1.90 -22.59
N ALA A 121 11.10 -1.95 -23.35
CA ALA A 121 11.99 -0.81 -23.56
C ALA A 121 11.23 0.39 -24.16
N LYS A 122 11.54 1.60 -23.68
CA LYS A 122 11.12 2.83 -24.35
C LYS A 122 12.01 3.03 -25.58
N ILE A 123 11.48 2.76 -26.76
CA ILE A 123 12.18 2.89 -28.04
C ILE A 123 11.71 4.18 -28.72
N GLU A 124 12.66 5.05 -29.07
CA GLU A 124 12.36 6.28 -29.80
C GLU A 124 12.09 5.96 -31.28
N SER A 125 10.83 6.13 -31.70
CA SER A 125 10.45 6.02 -33.11
C SER A 125 10.99 7.22 -33.90
N GLN A 126 11.62 6.95 -35.04
CA GLN A 126 12.01 7.98 -36.01
C GLN A 126 10.79 8.57 -36.75
N ASP A 127 9.65 7.88 -36.70
CA ASP A 127 8.38 8.36 -37.20
C ASP A 127 7.61 9.05 -36.06
N PRO A 128 7.45 10.38 -36.08
CA PRO A 128 6.79 11.12 -35.02
C PRO A 128 5.28 10.83 -34.90
N SER A 129 4.67 10.18 -35.91
CA SER A 129 3.29 9.71 -35.85
C SER A 129 3.13 8.38 -35.12
N LYS A 130 4.24 7.65 -34.89
CA LYS A 130 4.25 6.36 -34.20
C LYS A 130 4.68 6.52 -32.74
N VAL A 131 3.74 6.27 -31.84
CA VAL A 131 3.99 6.16 -30.41
C VAL A 131 4.00 4.68 -30.05
N ASN A 132 5.19 4.13 -29.80
CA ASN A 132 5.33 2.71 -29.45
C ASN A 132 4.98 2.49 -27.97
N PRO A 133 4.12 1.50 -27.65
CA PRO A 133 3.93 1.05 -26.29
C PRO A 133 5.25 0.65 -25.62
N TYR A 134 5.43 1.06 -24.37
CA TYR A 134 6.56 0.65 -23.56
C TYR A 134 6.11 0.37 -22.12
N GLY A 135 6.91 -0.42 -21.40
CA GLY A 135 6.55 -0.92 -20.08
C GLY A 135 6.40 0.19 -19.04
N ILE A 136 5.62 -0.07 -18.00
CA ILE A 136 5.44 0.88 -16.88
C ILE A 136 6.81 1.20 -16.24
N ALA A 137 7.58 0.15 -15.95
CA ALA A 137 8.94 0.17 -15.42
C ALA A 137 9.95 -0.17 -16.53
N TYR A 138 9.99 0.64 -17.58
CA TYR A 138 10.75 0.38 -18.82
C TYR A 138 12.27 0.27 -18.67
N ASN A 139 12.86 0.60 -17.52
CA ASN A 139 14.28 0.38 -17.21
C ASN A 139 14.52 -0.78 -16.23
N ALA A 140 13.47 -1.50 -15.83
CA ALA A 140 13.61 -2.72 -15.04
C ALA A 140 14.19 -3.87 -15.87
N GLN A 141 14.81 -4.80 -15.15
CA GLN A 141 15.25 -6.10 -15.65
C GLN A 141 14.33 -7.21 -15.14
N TYR A 142 14.47 -8.42 -15.66
CA TYR A 142 13.69 -9.56 -15.20
C TYR A 142 14.45 -10.88 -15.11
N HIS A 143 13.86 -11.78 -14.34
CA HIS A 143 14.12 -13.21 -14.38
C HIS A 143 12.86 -13.93 -14.85
N GLY A 144 12.87 -14.45 -16.08
CA GLY A 144 11.74 -15.14 -16.69
C GLY A 144 11.80 -16.66 -16.48
N VAL A 145 10.68 -17.27 -16.08
CA VAL A 145 10.55 -18.73 -15.94
C VAL A 145 9.29 -19.21 -16.68
N GLY A 146 9.51 -20.00 -17.73
CA GLY A 146 8.48 -20.63 -18.57
C GLY A 146 7.83 -21.85 -17.91
N ILE A 147 6.91 -21.64 -16.98
CA ILE A 147 6.23 -22.69 -16.20
C ILE A 147 5.04 -23.35 -16.94
N LEU A 148 4.39 -22.65 -17.87
CA LEU A 148 3.14 -23.09 -18.51
C LEU A 148 3.31 -24.06 -19.69
N ASN A 149 4.52 -24.59 -19.87
CA ASN A 149 4.88 -25.45 -21.00
C ASN A 149 5.42 -26.81 -20.53
N PRO A 150 5.41 -27.85 -21.39
CA PRO A 150 6.20 -29.06 -21.21
C PRO A 150 7.70 -28.76 -21.43
N ALA A 151 8.26 -27.83 -20.66
CA ALA A 151 9.67 -27.50 -20.71
C ALA A 151 10.45 -28.49 -19.84
N SER A 152 11.44 -29.14 -20.46
CA SER A 152 12.37 -30.13 -19.89
C SER A 152 13.48 -29.52 -19.03
N THR A 153 13.49 -28.20 -18.78
CA THR A 153 14.59 -27.46 -18.14
C THR A 153 14.23 -26.79 -16.82
N TYR A 154 12.94 -26.57 -16.52
CA TYR A 154 12.53 -26.10 -15.20
C TYR A 154 12.69 -27.23 -14.18
N ASN A 155 13.46 -26.99 -13.12
CA ASN A 155 13.82 -27.97 -12.09
C ASN A 155 12.66 -28.50 -11.22
N GLY A 156 11.44 -27.98 -11.43
CA GLY A 156 10.23 -28.39 -10.75
C GLY A 156 9.87 -27.58 -9.51
N ASN A 157 10.78 -26.80 -8.92
CA ASN A 157 10.62 -26.18 -7.60
C ASN A 157 10.82 -24.64 -7.60
N LEU A 158 9.73 -23.87 -7.40
CA LEU A 158 9.76 -22.40 -7.52
C LEU A 158 10.49 -21.75 -6.33
N TYR A 159 10.50 -22.38 -5.16
CA TYR A 159 11.28 -21.87 -4.04
C TYR A 159 12.77 -21.88 -4.35
N ASN A 160 13.30 -23.02 -4.83
CA ASN A 160 14.70 -23.15 -5.18
C ASN A 160 15.11 -22.23 -6.34
N GLU A 161 14.18 -21.94 -7.26
CA GLU A 161 14.43 -21.03 -8.37
C GLU A 161 14.73 -19.60 -7.90
N PHE A 162 14.02 -19.10 -6.88
CA PHE A 162 14.16 -17.70 -6.47
C PHE A 162 14.91 -17.48 -5.15
N LYS A 163 15.05 -18.49 -4.28
CA LYS A 163 15.56 -18.32 -2.90
C LYS A 163 16.92 -17.62 -2.80
N ASP A 164 17.79 -17.81 -3.80
CA ASP A 164 19.15 -17.22 -3.80
C ASP A 164 19.23 -15.86 -4.53
N LYS A 165 18.16 -15.46 -5.24
CA LYS A 165 18.05 -14.17 -5.96
C LYS A 165 17.48 -13.09 -5.03
N LYS A 166 18.32 -12.56 -4.12
CA LYS A 166 17.91 -11.71 -2.98
C LYS A 166 17.29 -10.37 -3.38
N GLU A 167 17.65 -9.84 -4.54
CA GLU A 167 17.15 -8.59 -5.11
C GLU A 167 15.74 -8.70 -5.69
N ILE A 168 15.28 -9.91 -6.05
CA ILE A 168 13.93 -10.13 -6.54
C ILE A 168 12.98 -10.09 -5.34
N ARG A 169 12.14 -9.04 -5.31
CA ARG A 169 11.12 -8.83 -4.29
C ARG A 169 9.70 -8.88 -4.84
N ILE A 170 9.55 -8.90 -6.17
CA ILE A 170 8.28 -8.89 -6.89
C ILE A 170 8.29 -10.03 -7.90
N ILE A 171 7.24 -10.84 -7.89
CA ILE A 171 7.02 -11.91 -8.86
C ILE A 171 5.61 -11.75 -9.45
N ASN A 172 5.56 -11.57 -10.77
CA ASN A 172 4.31 -11.53 -11.53
C ASN A 172 3.84 -12.94 -11.88
N ASN A 173 2.57 -13.23 -11.61
CA ASN A 173 1.93 -14.52 -11.89
C ASN A 173 0.63 -14.34 -12.68
N SER A 174 0.73 -14.41 -14.00
CA SER A 174 -0.42 -14.30 -14.91
C SER A 174 -0.99 -15.68 -15.31
N TRP A 175 -1.00 -16.61 -14.36
CA TRP A 175 -1.43 -18.00 -14.54
C TRP A 175 -2.33 -18.49 -13.41
N GLY A 176 -3.02 -19.62 -13.63
CA GLY A 176 -4.01 -20.17 -12.70
C GLY A 176 -4.04 -21.70 -12.67
N VAL A 177 -4.60 -22.25 -11.59
CA VAL A 177 -4.84 -23.68 -11.38
C VAL A 177 -6.30 -24.04 -11.67
N LYS A 178 -6.59 -25.32 -11.93
CA LYS A 178 -7.90 -25.77 -12.45
C LYS A 178 -9.04 -25.83 -11.42
N PHE A 179 -8.80 -25.52 -10.13
CA PHE A 179 -9.82 -25.52 -9.08
C PHE A 179 -10.23 -24.08 -8.70
N TYR A 180 -11.54 -23.83 -8.59
CA TYR A 180 -12.16 -22.50 -8.46
C TYR A 180 -13.44 -22.55 -7.60
N PRO A 181 -13.76 -21.51 -6.79
CA PRO A 181 -12.99 -20.86 -5.72
C PRO A 181 -13.27 -21.51 -4.34
N LEU A 182 -12.39 -21.37 -3.34
CA LEU A 182 -12.57 -22.03 -2.02
C LEU A 182 -13.21 -21.12 -0.94
N ILE A 183 -13.17 -19.79 -1.10
CA ILE A 183 -13.89 -18.85 -0.22
C ILE A 183 -15.34 -18.72 -0.70
N ASN A 184 -16.30 -18.89 0.21
CA ASN A 184 -17.74 -18.96 -0.08
C ASN A 184 -18.19 -20.24 -0.82
N ARG A 185 -17.48 -21.36 -0.64
CA ARG A 185 -17.94 -22.70 -1.07
C ARG A 185 -17.99 -23.68 0.10
N TYR A 186 -18.75 -24.75 -0.10
CA TYR A 186 -19.00 -25.82 0.86
C TYR A 186 -18.38 -27.12 0.34
N ASP A 187 -17.84 -27.96 1.23
CA ASP A 187 -17.31 -29.28 0.87
C ASP A 187 -18.49 -30.23 0.66
N ALA A 188 -18.72 -30.68 -0.59
CA ALA A 188 -19.68 -31.73 -0.88
C ALA A 188 -19.04 -33.11 -0.62
N ASP A 189 -19.83 -34.05 -0.13
CA ASP A 189 -19.50 -35.40 0.33
C ASP A 189 -18.59 -36.19 -0.65
N GLY A 190 -17.28 -35.94 -0.60
CA GLY A 190 -16.16 -36.88 -0.75
C GLY A 190 -16.02 -37.80 -1.98
N SER A 191 -16.87 -37.75 -3.02
CA SER A 191 -17.00 -38.89 -3.96
C SER A 191 -16.49 -38.72 -5.40
N TYR A 192 -15.69 -37.69 -5.72
CA TYR A 192 -15.03 -37.63 -7.03
C TYR A 192 -13.58 -38.15 -6.97
N ASP A 193 -13.39 -39.36 -7.50
CA ASP A 193 -12.08 -39.99 -7.68
C ASP A 193 -11.32 -39.30 -8.83
N PHE A 194 -10.23 -38.60 -8.48
CA PHE A 194 -9.33 -37.91 -9.40
C PHE A 194 -8.58 -38.84 -10.36
N LYS A 195 -8.76 -40.17 -10.25
CA LYS A 195 -8.19 -41.18 -11.14
C LYS A 195 -8.88 -41.28 -12.50
N VAL A 196 -10.02 -40.60 -12.71
CA VAL A 196 -10.71 -40.62 -14.00
C VAL A 196 -10.20 -39.46 -14.86
N PRO A 197 -9.48 -39.69 -15.98
CA PRO A 197 -8.89 -38.65 -16.83
C PRO A 197 -9.90 -37.89 -17.70
N ASP A 198 -11.17 -37.89 -17.30
CA ASP A 198 -12.25 -37.25 -18.03
C ASP A 198 -12.28 -35.75 -17.67
N ASN A 199 -11.57 -34.95 -18.46
CA ASN A 199 -11.37 -33.51 -18.28
C ASN A 199 -12.69 -32.73 -18.08
N ASP A 200 -13.81 -33.24 -18.58
CA ASP A 200 -15.12 -32.61 -18.49
C ASP A 200 -15.83 -32.85 -17.14
N LYS A 201 -15.43 -33.86 -16.36
CA LYS A 201 -16.00 -34.14 -15.03
C LYS A 201 -15.19 -33.51 -13.90
N ALA A 202 -13.89 -33.32 -14.08
CA ALA A 202 -13.02 -32.66 -13.09
C ALA A 202 -13.39 -31.18 -12.85
N GLN A 203 -13.93 -30.49 -13.85
CA GLN A 203 -14.46 -29.13 -13.69
C GLN A 203 -15.75 -29.09 -12.85
N LYS A 204 -16.57 -30.15 -12.91
CA LYS A 204 -17.83 -30.24 -12.16
C LYS A 204 -17.61 -30.47 -10.66
N GLY A 205 -16.55 -31.17 -10.28
CA GLY A 205 -16.25 -31.54 -8.89
C GLY A 205 -15.86 -30.40 -7.95
N TYR A 206 -15.54 -29.20 -8.46
CA TYR A 206 -15.16 -28.04 -7.63
C TYR A 206 -16.09 -26.82 -7.81
N GLN A 207 -17.02 -26.86 -8.76
CA GLN A 207 -18.04 -25.83 -8.94
C GLN A 207 -19.43 -26.24 -8.40
N SER A 208 -19.66 -27.52 -8.12
CA SER A 208 -20.95 -28.08 -7.70
C SER A 208 -21.16 -27.96 -6.19
N ILE A 209 -22.21 -27.22 -5.82
CA ILE A 209 -22.89 -27.28 -4.52
C ILE A 209 -23.85 -28.47 -4.65
N LEU A 210 -23.53 -29.64 -4.08
CA LEU A 210 -24.52 -30.72 -3.97
C LEU A 210 -25.30 -30.48 -2.68
N THR A 211 -26.56 -30.09 -2.82
CA THR A 211 -27.45 -29.68 -1.72
C THR A 211 -28.07 -30.84 -0.94
N ASP A 212 -27.70 -32.08 -1.26
CA ASP A 212 -28.40 -33.26 -0.74
C ASP A 212 -27.89 -33.77 0.63
N SER A 213 -26.93 -33.08 1.26
CA SER A 213 -26.49 -33.40 2.64
C SER A 213 -26.72 -32.22 3.60
N GLN A 214 -27.31 -32.51 4.77
CA GLN A 214 -27.70 -31.52 5.78
C GLN A 214 -26.51 -30.84 6.51
N LYS A 215 -25.29 -30.87 5.96
CA LYS A 215 -24.06 -30.37 6.59
C LYS A 215 -23.22 -29.53 5.62
N HIS A 216 -23.64 -28.27 5.43
CA HIS A 216 -22.89 -27.31 4.62
C HIS A 216 -21.98 -26.47 5.52
N GLU A 217 -20.76 -26.94 5.78
CA GLU A 217 -19.73 -26.12 6.44
C GLU A 217 -18.82 -25.47 5.39
N PRO A 218 -18.43 -24.19 5.54
CA PRO A 218 -17.43 -23.56 4.69
C PRO A 218 -16.16 -24.39 4.59
N ILE A 219 -15.47 -24.33 3.44
CA ILE A 219 -14.21 -25.06 3.27
C ILE A 219 -13.20 -24.62 4.33
N SER A 220 -12.90 -25.52 5.25
CA SER A 220 -11.93 -25.27 6.31
C SER A 220 -10.54 -24.98 5.75
N THR A 221 -9.76 -24.22 6.49
CA THR A 221 -8.37 -23.90 6.20
C THR A 221 -7.50 -25.15 6.03
N LYS A 222 -7.72 -26.18 6.86
CA LYS A 222 -7.04 -27.48 6.70
C LYS A 222 -7.37 -28.13 5.36
N ARG A 223 -8.64 -28.09 4.96
CA ARG A 223 -9.10 -28.64 3.67
C ARG A 223 -8.52 -27.85 2.50
N PHE A 224 -8.49 -26.52 2.58
CA PHE A 224 -7.88 -25.63 1.58
C PHE A 224 -6.42 -26.02 1.29
N PHE A 225 -5.57 -26.08 2.32
CA PHE A 225 -4.17 -26.45 2.13
C PHE A 225 -4.00 -27.91 1.67
N SER A 226 -4.89 -28.83 2.08
CA SER A 226 -4.88 -30.20 1.53
C SER A 226 -5.13 -30.23 0.03
N LEU A 227 -5.98 -29.34 -0.49
CA LEU A 227 -6.29 -29.24 -1.93
C LEU A 227 -5.11 -28.63 -2.70
N LEU A 228 -4.48 -27.56 -2.17
CA LEU A 228 -3.26 -27.00 -2.73
C LEU A 228 -2.13 -28.04 -2.79
N GLN A 229 -1.99 -28.82 -1.72
CA GLN A 229 -0.98 -29.88 -1.64
C GLN A 229 -1.31 -31.05 -2.58
N LYS A 230 -2.59 -31.36 -2.82
CA LYS A 230 -3.00 -32.47 -3.70
C LYS A 230 -2.72 -32.23 -5.18
N GLU A 231 -2.54 -30.98 -5.60
CA GLU A 231 -1.96 -30.65 -6.91
C GLU A 231 -0.54 -31.24 -7.07
N ILE A 232 0.19 -31.45 -5.97
CA ILE A 232 1.48 -32.15 -5.94
C ILE A 232 1.28 -33.65 -6.16
N GLU A 233 0.19 -34.25 -5.67
CA GLU A 233 -0.12 -35.69 -5.84
C GLU A 233 -0.62 -36.05 -7.25
N ILE A 234 -1.46 -35.20 -7.88
CA ILE A 234 -1.89 -35.39 -9.28
C ILE A 234 -0.67 -35.40 -10.23
N ASN A 235 0.36 -34.65 -9.87
CA ASN A 235 1.63 -34.63 -10.56
C ASN A 235 2.51 -35.87 -10.26
N GLN A 236 2.44 -36.49 -9.08
CA GLN A 236 3.22 -37.69 -8.76
C GLN A 236 2.84 -38.94 -9.59
N PHE A 237 1.61 -39.01 -10.11
CA PHE A 237 1.20 -40.07 -11.05
C PHE A 237 1.56 -39.78 -12.51
N ASN A 238 2.12 -38.60 -12.78
CA ASN A 238 2.68 -38.20 -14.07
C ASN A 238 4.22 -38.18 -13.96
N LYS A 239 4.95 -38.93 -14.79
CA LYS A 239 6.44 -38.98 -14.73
C LYS A 239 7.13 -37.60 -14.90
N ASN A 240 6.38 -36.57 -15.31
CA ASN A 240 6.83 -35.19 -15.47
C ASN A 240 6.31 -34.22 -14.38
N GLY A 241 5.73 -34.74 -13.29
CA GLY A 241 5.16 -33.95 -12.20
C GLY A 241 6.17 -33.05 -11.50
N LYS A 242 5.85 -31.76 -11.40
CA LYS A 242 6.72 -30.73 -10.81
C LYS A 242 6.35 -30.51 -9.35
N GLU A 243 7.30 -30.69 -8.44
CA GLU A 243 7.11 -30.60 -6.99
C GLU A 243 7.17 -29.13 -6.49
N ASN A 244 6.10 -28.62 -5.87
CA ASN A 244 6.07 -27.31 -5.17
C ASN A 244 6.02 -26.06 -6.08
N LEU A 245 5.01 -25.95 -6.96
CA LEU A 245 4.71 -24.71 -7.69
C LEU A 245 4.19 -23.60 -6.75
N VAL A 246 2.89 -23.57 -6.45
CA VAL A 246 2.28 -22.51 -5.62
C VAL A 246 2.83 -22.52 -4.19
N MET A 247 3.06 -23.71 -3.62
CA MET A 247 3.63 -23.85 -2.27
C MET A 247 5.07 -23.32 -2.17
N GLY A 248 5.84 -23.34 -3.26
CA GLY A 248 7.16 -22.71 -3.31
C GLY A 248 7.08 -21.19 -3.22
N LEU A 249 6.11 -20.58 -3.90
CA LEU A 249 5.83 -19.14 -3.82
C LEU A 249 5.31 -18.72 -2.46
N TYR A 250 4.40 -19.50 -1.88
CA TYR A 250 3.91 -19.31 -0.51
C TYR A 250 5.08 -19.29 0.49
N LYS A 251 6.02 -20.24 0.39
CA LYS A 251 7.22 -20.28 1.23
C LYS A 251 8.13 -19.06 1.03
N LEU A 252 8.32 -18.59 -0.21
CA LEU A 252 9.07 -17.35 -0.49
C LEU A 252 8.40 -16.11 0.13
N SER A 253 7.07 -16.03 0.09
CA SER A 253 6.32 -14.96 0.73
C SER A 253 6.44 -15.01 2.25
N GLN A 254 6.45 -16.19 2.87
CA GLN A 254 6.65 -16.32 4.31
C GLN A 254 8.06 -15.91 4.76
N GLU A 255 9.08 -16.53 4.16
CA GLU A 255 10.47 -16.45 4.63
C GLU A 255 11.19 -15.20 4.15
N ARG A 256 10.96 -14.80 2.89
CA ARG A 256 11.68 -13.70 2.25
C ARG A 256 10.83 -12.46 2.02
N LYS A 257 9.52 -12.53 2.34
CA LYS A 257 8.55 -11.45 2.08
C LYS A 257 8.54 -11.03 0.61
N VAL A 258 8.73 -11.99 -0.31
CA VAL A 258 8.62 -11.74 -1.75
C VAL A 258 7.14 -11.56 -2.10
N LEU A 259 6.84 -10.44 -2.77
CA LEU A 259 5.52 -10.09 -3.25
C LEU A 259 5.15 -10.93 -4.47
N ASN A 260 4.18 -11.83 -4.31
CA ASN A 260 3.57 -12.52 -5.43
C ASN A 260 2.27 -11.82 -5.87
N ILE A 261 2.18 -11.43 -7.13
CA ILE A 261 1.02 -10.72 -7.69
C ILE A 261 0.32 -11.65 -8.68
N PHE A 262 -0.93 -12.01 -8.40
CA PHE A 262 -1.71 -12.97 -9.19
C PHE A 262 -2.90 -12.31 -9.90
N GLY A 263 -3.20 -12.77 -11.10
CA GLY A 263 -4.49 -12.49 -11.74
C GLY A 263 -5.64 -13.16 -10.99
N ALA A 264 -6.78 -12.45 -10.85
CA ALA A 264 -7.96 -12.98 -10.15
C ALA A 264 -8.58 -14.21 -10.85
N GLY A 265 -8.34 -14.37 -12.16
CA GLY A 265 -8.95 -15.39 -13.00
C GLY A 265 -9.97 -14.80 -13.98
N ASN A 266 -10.20 -15.52 -15.08
CA ASN A 266 -10.96 -15.07 -16.24
C ASN A 266 -12.25 -15.87 -16.45
N SER A 267 -12.97 -16.22 -15.38
CA SER A 267 -14.15 -17.09 -15.41
C SER A 267 -15.45 -16.38 -15.10
N GLY A 268 -15.42 -15.08 -14.83
CA GLY A 268 -16.59 -14.27 -14.48
C GLY A 268 -17.20 -14.61 -13.11
N THR A 269 -16.42 -15.22 -12.22
CA THR A 269 -16.88 -15.64 -10.89
C THR A 269 -16.78 -14.52 -9.86
N VAL A 270 -17.55 -14.63 -8.78
CA VAL A 270 -17.59 -13.58 -7.74
C VAL A 270 -16.42 -13.62 -6.76
N SER A 271 -15.58 -14.64 -6.86
CA SER A 271 -14.38 -14.86 -6.03
C SER A 271 -13.18 -15.23 -6.93
N PRO A 272 -11.93 -14.95 -6.50
CA PRO A 272 -10.74 -15.23 -7.31
C PRO A 272 -10.43 -16.73 -7.42
N SER A 273 -9.47 -17.08 -8.28
CA SER A 273 -8.92 -18.44 -8.33
C SER A 273 -8.35 -18.86 -6.97
N ALA A 274 -8.34 -20.16 -6.70
CA ALA A 274 -8.06 -20.66 -5.36
C ALA A 274 -6.62 -20.41 -4.86
N MET A 275 -5.64 -20.33 -5.77
CA MET A 275 -4.28 -19.89 -5.42
C MET A 275 -4.19 -18.40 -5.10
N ALA A 276 -5.05 -17.56 -5.70
CA ALA A 276 -5.02 -16.13 -5.47
C ALA A 276 -5.52 -15.76 -4.06
N VAL A 277 -6.28 -16.64 -3.41
CA VAL A 277 -6.90 -16.38 -2.09
C VAL A 277 -6.14 -16.96 -0.89
N ILE A 278 -4.90 -17.43 -1.08
CA ILE A 278 -4.07 -17.98 0.02
C ILE A 278 -4.02 -17.06 1.26
N PRO A 279 -3.87 -15.73 1.14
CA PRO A 279 -3.79 -14.84 2.31
C PRO A 279 -5.03 -14.83 3.21
N SER A 280 -6.18 -15.27 2.68
CA SER A 280 -7.40 -15.44 3.47
C SER A 280 -7.36 -16.63 4.41
N TYR A 281 -6.52 -17.63 4.10
CA TYR A 281 -6.39 -18.88 4.85
C TYR A 281 -5.12 -18.92 5.71
N ASP A 282 -4.14 -18.07 5.43
CA ASP A 282 -2.98 -17.82 6.28
C ASP A 282 -2.70 -16.32 6.35
N GLU A 283 -3.12 -15.71 7.46
CA GLU A 283 -3.04 -14.27 7.68
C GLU A 283 -1.60 -13.80 7.94
N ASN A 284 -0.61 -14.71 8.03
CA ASN A 284 0.79 -14.31 8.01
C ASN A 284 1.27 -13.81 6.63
N ILE A 285 0.51 -14.07 5.56
CA ILE A 285 0.89 -13.75 4.17
C ILE A 285 0.43 -12.35 3.77
N ARG A 286 1.30 -11.36 3.95
CA ARG A 286 1.05 -9.97 3.51
C ARG A 286 1.62 -9.66 2.12
N SER A 287 2.65 -10.39 1.69
CA SER A 287 3.35 -10.20 0.42
C SER A 287 2.66 -10.96 -0.73
N TRP A 288 1.37 -10.72 -0.89
CA TRP A 288 0.53 -11.37 -1.90
C TRP A 288 -0.57 -10.41 -2.35
N LEU A 289 -0.80 -10.32 -3.66
CA LEU A 289 -1.82 -9.46 -4.26
C LEU A 289 -2.63 -10.19 -5.31
N VAL A 290 -3.88 -9.78 -5.46
CA VAL A 290 -4.82 -10.28 -6.46
C VAL A 290 -5.28 -9.14 -7.34
N VAL A 291 -5.26 -9.35 -8.66
CA VAL A 291 -5.55 -8.29 -9.63
C VAL A 291 -6.71 -8.68 -10.54
N GLY A 292 -7.79 -7.91 -10.46
CA GLY A 292 -8.90 -8.00 -11.40
C GLY A 292 -8.73 -7.04 -12.59
N ALA A 293 -9.50 -7.26 -13.65
CA ALA A 293 -9.38 -6.54 -14.91
C ALA A 293 -10.56 -5.59 -15.15
N LEU A 294 -10.24 -4.38 -15.60
CA LEU A 294 -11.19 -3.41 -16.15
C LEU A 294 -11.14 -3.39 -17.66
N LYS A 295 -12.29 -3.09 -18.27
CA LYS A 295 -12.40 -2.61 -19.64
C LYS A 295 -12.47 -1.09 -19.62
N THR A 296 -11.41 -0.43 -20.06
CA THR A 296 -11.33 1.03 -19.99
C THR A 296 -11.99 1.70 -21.19
N HIS A 297 -11.72 1.21 -22.39
CA HIS A 297 -12.26 1.74 -23.62
C HIS A 297 -12.34 0.65 -24.71
N THR A 298 -12.99 0.98 -25.81
CA THR A 298 -12.84 0.29 -27.11
C THR A 298 -12.53 1.31 -28.18
N THR A 299 -11.85 0.86 -29.23
CA THR A 299 -11.58 1.67 -30.42
C THR A 299 -12.19 0.96 -31.61
N ASP A 300 -12.97 1.66 -32.41
CA ASP A 300 -13.57 1.07 -33.61
C ASP A 300 -12.65 1.11 -34.83
N SER A 301 -13.12 0.55 -35.94
CA SER A 301 -12.39 0.54 -37.22
C SER A 301 -12.13 1.93 -37.81
N GLU A 302 -12.79 2.98 -37.29
CA GLU A 302 -12.60 4.39 -37.68
C GLU A 302 -11.74 5.14 -36.65
N SER A 303 -11.14 4.45 -35.68
CA SER A 303 -10.36 5.01 -34.58
C SER A 303 -11.14 5.84 -33.56
N ALA A 304 -12.47 5.76 -33.52
CA ALA A 304 -13.28 6.41 -32.49
C ALA A 304 -13.21 5.62 -31.17
N ILE A 305 -13.01 6.35 -30.05
CA ILE A 305 -12.84 5.75 -28.72
C ILE A 305 -14.16 5.82 -27.95
N THR A 306 -14.66 4.67 -27.49
CA THR A 306 -15.76 4.58 -26.53
C THR A 306 -15.21 4.31 -25.14
N GLU A 307 -15.39 5.23 -24.20
CA GLU A 307 -14.90 5.10 -22.82
C GLU A 307 -15.94 4.42 -21.91
N TYR A 308 -15.49 3.43 -21.14
CA TYR A 308 -16.27 2.72 -20.12
C TYR A 308 -15.82 3.04 -18.70
N VAL A 309 -14.58 3.53 -18.56
CA VAL A 309 -14.01 4.04 -17.32
C VAL A 309 -13.52 5.45 -17.61
N GLU A 310 -14.08 6.41 -16.90
CA GLU A 310 -13.75 7.84 -17.04
C GLU A 310 -13.09 8.31 -15.74
N LYS A 311 -11.97 9.04 -15.84
CA LYS A 311 -11.29 9.64 -14.69
C LYS A 311 -11.34 11.16 -14.80
N LYS A 312 -11.91 11.83 -13.80
CA LYS A 312 -11.97 13.30 -13.69
C LYS A 312 -11.39 13.73 -12.35
N GLY A 313 -10.16 14.24 -12.37
CA GLY A 313 -9.37 14.43 -11.16
C GLY A 313 -9.17 13.08 -10.46
N ASP A 314 -9.54 13.00 -9.18
CA ASP A 314 -9.45 11.75 -8.40
C ASP A 314 -10.69 10.85 -8.53
N LYS A 315 -11.79 11.33 -9.12
CA LYS A 315 -13.02 10.55 -9.25
C LYS A 315 -12.95 9.64 -10.47
N ILE A 316 -13.28 8.36 -10.28
CA ILE A 316 -13.39 7.35 -11.35
C ILE A 316 -14.86 6.95 -11.49
N THR A 317 -15.44 7.13 -12.67
CA THR A 317 -16.80 6.70 -13.00
C THR A 317 -16.74 5.48 -13.91
N ILE A 318 -17.42 4.40 -13.52
CA ILE A 318 -17.38 3.11 -14.22
C ILE A 318 -18.77 2.74 -14.73
N LYS A 319 -18.90 2.51 -16.04
CA LYS A 319 -20.12 1.97 -16.66
C LYS A 319 -20.21 0.46 -16.43
N SER A 320 -21.40 -0.13 -16.58
CA SER A 320 -21.61 -1.57 -16.30
C SER A 320 -20.66 -2.51 -17.07
N GLU A 321 -20.26 -2.11 -18.27
CA GLU A 321 -19.37 -2.82 -19.19
C GLU A 321 -17.89 -2.59 -18.87
N GLY A 322 -17.57 -1.55 -18.09
CA GLY A 322 -16.20 -1.27 -17.66
C GLY A 322 -15.68 -2.30 -16.66
N ILE A 323 -16.58 -3.05 -16.04
CA ILE A 323 -16.27 -4.23 -15.24
C ILE A 323 -16.44 -5.45 -16.14
N TYR A 324 -15.34 -5.91 -16.75
CA TYR A 324 -15.44 -6.87 -17.83
C TYR A 324 -15.94 -8.24 -17.36
N ALA A 325 -16.69 -8.92 -18.22
CA ALA A 325 -17.49 -10.07 -17.84
C ALA A 325 -16.66 -11.29 -17.39
N TYR A 326 -15.46 -11.50 -17.95
CA TYR A 326 -14.58 -12.59 -17.52
C TYR A 326 -13.88 -12.33 -16.18
N SER A 327 -13.72 -11.07 -15.74
CA SER A 327 -12.88 -10.81 -14.56
C SER A 327 -13.56 -11.36 -13.31
N ASN A 328 -12.83 -12.18 -12.57
CA ASN A 328 -13.28 -12.61 -11.25
C ASN A 328 -13.28 -11.43 -10.26
N HIS A 329 -14.13 -11.50 -9.24
CA HIS A 329 -14.25 -10.53 -8.14
C HIS A 329 -13.67 -11.07 -6.83
N PHE A 330 -13.78 -10.31 -5.73
CA PHE A 330 -13.03 -10.51 -4.49
C PHE A 330 -13.93 -10.73 -3.27
N LYS A 331 -15.07 -11.41 -3.45
CA LYS A 331 -16.03 -11.69 -2.36
C LYS A 331 -15.36 -12.23 -1.10
N GLY A 332 -15.78 -11.76 0.07
CA GLY A 332 -15.26 -12.18 1.38
C GLY A 332 -13.89 -11.57 1.69
N SER A 333 -13.02 -12.34 2.34
CA SER A 333 -11.70 -11.88 2.81
C SER A 333 -10.71 -11.55 1.68
N ALA A 334 -10.94 -12.05 0.46
CA ALA A 334 -10.07 -11.80 -0.68
C ALA A 334 -9.93 -10.29 -1.02
N GLN A 335 -10.95 -9.48 -0.71
CA GLN A 335 -10.92 -8.02 -0.95
C GLN A 335 -9.79 -7.28 -0.22
N LEU A 336 -9.26 -7.81 0.90
CA LEU A 336 -8.15 -7.20 1.64
C LEU A 336 -6.81 -7.24 0.87
N TYR A 337 -6.71 -8.12 -0.11
CA TYR A 337 -5.48 -8.39 -0.86
C TYR A 337 -5.63 -8.07 -2.34
N ALA A 338 -6.71 -7.40 -2.72
CA ALA A 338 -7.10 -7.23 -4.10
C ALA A 338 -7.14 -5.77 -4.54
N LEU A 339 -6.91 -5.54 -5.83
CA LEU A 339 -7.20 -4.28 -6.51
C LEU A 339 -7.50 -4.54 -7.99
N MET A 340 -7.95 -3.51 -8.70
CA MET A 340 -8.27 -3.58 -10.13
C MET A 340 -7.26 -2.79 -10.96
N ALA A 341 -6.96 -3.28 -12.16
CA ALA A 341 -6.20 -2.54 -13.17
C ALA A 341 -6.81 -2.78 -14.57
N PRO A 342 -6.52 -1.91 -15.56
CA PRO A 342 -6.91 -2.15 -16.95
C PRO A 342 -6.38 -3.49 -17.46
N GLY A 343 -7.25 -4.28 -18.08
CA GLY A 343 -6.88 -5.60 -18.59
C GLY A 343 -7.51 -5.97 -19.93
N GLU A 344 -8.39 -5.15 -20.47
CA GLU A 344 -9.00 -5.37 -21.79
C GLU A 344 -8.28 -4.58 -22.87
N TYR A 345 -7.94 -5.24 -23.98
CA TYR A 345 -7.33 -4.63 -25.17
C TYR A 345 -6.05 -3.85 -24.85
N ILE A 346 -5.11 -4.51 -24.16
CA ILE A 346 -3.83 -3.94 -23.77
C ILE A 346 -2.80 -4.23 -24.86
N ASN A 347 -2.19 -3.16 -25.39
CA ASN A 347 -1.15 -3.25 -26.39
C ASN A 347 0.22 -3.53 -25.75
N SER A 348 0.97 -4.53 -26.24
CA SER A 348 2.32 -4.84 -25.77
C SER A 348 3.10 -5.73 -26.74
N ALA A 349 4.33 -6.09 -26.35
CA ALA A 349 5.31 -6.79 -27.20
C ALA A 349 4.80 -8.15 -27.72
N ASN A 350 4.88 -8.33 -29.04
CA ASN A 350 4.46 -9.54 -29.73
C ASN A 350 5.59 -10.59 -29.77
N ALA A 351 5.37 -11.74 -29.11
CA ALA A 351 6.41 -12.77 -29.01
C ALA A 351 6.94 -13.30 -30.35
N TYR A 352 6.11 -13.33 -31.39
CA TYR A 352 6.48 -13.93 -32.69
C TYR A 352 7.21 -12.97 -33.64
N TYR A 353 7.25 -11.68 -33.30
CA TYR A 353 7.96 -10.69 -34.08
C TYR A 353 9.49 -10.85 -33.94
N GLN A 354 10.20 -10.84 -35.07
CA GLN A 354 11.66 -10.91 -35.17
C GLN A 354 12.32 -12.00 -34.29
N ASN A 355 11.66 -13.15 -34.13
CA ASN A 355 12.29 -14.28 -33.45
C ASN A 355 13.36 -14.93 -34.36
N ILE A 356 14.57 -15.10 -33.85
CA ILE A 356 15.73 -15.71 -34.55
C ILE A 356 15.44 -17.11 -35.15
N ASN A 357 14.48 -17.84 -34.61
CA ASN A 357 14.09 -19.18 -35.00
C ASN A 357 12.76 -19.22 -35.78
N ASN A 358 12.05 -18.10 -35.92
CA ASN A 358 10.83 -18.00 -36.73
C ASN A 358 11.17 -17.57 -38.17
N GLN A 359 11.13 -18.53 -39.09
CA GLN A 359 11.42 -18.31 -40.52
C GLN A 359 10.21 -17.78 -41.30
N ASN A 360 9.05 -17.57 -40.66
CA ASN A 360 7.82 -17.12 -41.31
C ASN A 360 7.24 -15.90 -40.57
N THR A 361 7.69 -14.70 -40.95
CA THR A 361 7.20 -13.42 -40.40
C THR A 361 5.76 -13.09 -40.81
N ASP A 362 5.18 -13.86 -41.72
CA ASP A 362 3.82 -13.65 -42.26
C ASP A 362 2.72 -14.39 -41.50
N THR A 363 3.08 -15.29 -40.59
CA THR A 363 2.10 -15.98 -39.74
C THR A 363 1.90 -15.23 -38.44
N GLY A 364 0.84 -14.42 -38.36
CA GLY A 364 0.52 -13.68 -37.15
C GLY A 364 0.27 -14.59 -35.94
N GLY A 365 0.57 -14.07 -34.75
CA GLY A 365 0.43 -14.76 -33.46
C GLY A 365 -1.02 -14.89 -32.99
N PRO A 366 -1.28 -15.34 -31.75
CA PRO A 366 -2.61 -15.45 -31.18
C PRO A 366 -3.25 -14.10 -30.79
N CYS A 367 -2.44 -13.04 -30.72
CA CYS A 367 -2.89 -11.69 -30.40
C CYS A 367 -3.30 -10.93 -31.65
N VAL A 368 -4.05 -9.83 -31.44
CA VAL A 368 -4.66 -9.07 -32.54
C VAL A 368 -4.00 -7.70 -32.73
N ASP A 369 -4.09 -7.14 -33.94
CA ASP A 369 -3.74 -5.75 -34.23
C ASP A 369 -4.90 -4.82 -33.88
N SER A 370 -4.76 -3.52 -34.18
CA SER A 370 -5.78 -2.51 -33.90
C SER A 370 -7.10 -2.74 -34.63
N ASP A 371 -7.11 -3.51 -35.73
CA ASP A 371 -8.29 -3.87 -36.50
C ASP A 371 -8.96 -5.16 -36.00
N GLY A 372 -8.43 -5.76 -34.92
CA GLY A 372 -8.88 -7.06 -34.43
C GLY A 372 -8.45 -8.25 -35.31
N LYS A 373 -7.53 -8.05 -36.26
CA LYS A 373 -6.97 -9.12 -37.10
C LYS A 373 -5.72 -9.70 -36.45
N THR A 374 -5.29 -10.87 -36.90
CA THR A 374 -4.07 -11.52 -36.39
C THR A 374 -2.84 -10.62 -36.57
N ALA A 375 -2.21 -10.20 -35.46
CA ALA A 375 -1.10 -9.26 -35.49
C ALA A 375 0.16 -9.86 -36.11
N LYS A 376 0.81 -9.09 -36.99
CA LYS A 376 2.12 -9.39 -37.60
C LYS A 376 3.25 -8.44 -37.17
N GLY A 377 2.91 -7.36 -36.47
CA GLY A 377 3.86 -6.33 -36.01
C GLY A 377 4.63 -6.69 -34.74
N ASP A 378 5.49 -5.78 -34.32
CA ASP A 378 6.25 -5.75 -33.06
C ASP A 378 5.36 -5.68 -31.81
N VAL A 379 4.18 -5.10 -31.93
CA VAL A 379 3.19 -5.02 -30.85
C VAL A 379 1.86 -5.66 -31.24
N CYS A 380 1.10 -6.07 -30.22
CA CYS A 380 -0.24 -6.61 -30.38
C CYS A 380 -1.10 -6.44 -29.12
N TYR A 381 -2.41 -6.59 -29.30
CA TYR A 381 -3.43 -6.45 -28.26
C TYR A 381 -3.84 -7.80 -27.68
N MET A 382 -3.95 -7.84 -26.35
CA MET A 382 -4.47 -8.98 -25.59
C MET A 382 -5.38 -8.51 -24.45
N SER A 383 -6.24 -9.41 -23.98
CA SER A 383 -7.20 -9.15 -22.91
C SER A 383 -7.12 -10.22 -21.82
N GLY A 384 -7.27 -9.82 -20.56
CA GLY A 384 -7.34 -10.72 -19.41
C GLY A 384 -6.88 -10.07 -18.11
N THR A 385 -7.19 -10.72 -16.97
CA THR A 385 -6.50 -10.43 -15.70
C THR A 385 -4.99 -10.58 -15.82
N SER A 386 -4.52 -11.39 -16.78
CA SER A 386 -3.13 -11.53 -17.17
C SER A 386 -2.46 -10.27 -17.71
N MET A 387 -3.22 -9.30 -18.23
CA MET A 387 -2.72 -8.00 -18.70
C MET A 387 -2.86 -6.92 -17.62
N ALA A 388 -3.81 -7.06 -16.71
CA ALA A 388 -3.95 -6.20 -15.53
C ALA A 388 -2.85 -6.45 -14.49
N THR A 389 -2.54 -7.72 -14.22
CA THR A 389 -1.50 -8.16 -13.25
C THR A 389 -0.13 -7.50 -13.50
N PRO A 390 0.43 -7.51 -14.74
CA PRO A 390 1.71 -6.88 -15.02
C PRO A 390 1.69 -5.35 -14.89
N MET A 391 0.52 -4.69 -14.99
CA MET A 391 0.48 -3.25 -14.69
C MET A 391 0.79 -2.99 -13.22
N VAL A 392 0.20 -3.78 -12.33
CA VAL A 392 0.45 -3.72 -10.88
C VAL A 392 1.90 -4.07 -10.58
N SER A 393 2.45 -5.12 -11.21
CA SER A 393 3.86 -5.48 -11.08
C SER A 393 4.81 -4.37 -11.58
N GLY A 394 4.45 -3.68 -12.65
CA GLY A 394 5.19 -2.52 -13.15
C GLY A 394 5.21 -1.36 -12.14
N VAL A 395 4.07 -0.99 -11.58
CA VAL A 395 4.00 0.05 -10.53
C VAL A 395 4.74 -0.39 -9.26
N ALA A 396 4.64 -1.67 -8.88
CA ALA A 396 5.39 -2.23 -7.76
C ALA A 396 6.91 -2.05 -7.95
N ALA A 397 7.41 -2.23 -9.18
CA ALA A 397 8.82 -2.01 -9.50
C ALA A 397 9.22 -0.53 -9.39
N LEU A 398 8.36 0.41 -9.80
CA LEU A 398 8.61 1.85 -9.60
C LEU A 398 8.65 2.21 -8.10
N VAL A 399 7.75 1.63 -7.30
CA VAL A 399 7.74 1.78 -5.83
C VAL A 399 9.03 1.21 -5.22
N GLN A 400 9.49 0.04 -5.66
CA GLN A 400 10.74 -0.56 -5.18
C GLN A 400 11.96 0.31 -5.50
N GLU A 401 12.03 0.93 -6.69
CA GLU A 401 13.13 1.86 -7.03
C GLU A 401 13.11 3.09 -6.11
N LYS A 402 11.93 3.69 -5.90
CA LYS A 402 11.79 4.91 -5.08
C LYS A 402 12.02 4.63 -3.59
N TYR A 403 11.63 3.45 -3.11
CA TYR A 403 11.73 3.04 -1.72
C TYR A 403 12.44 1.69 -1.58
N PRO A 404 13.78 1.65 -1.79
CA PRO A 404 14.57 0.42 -1.86
C PRO A 404 14.69 -0.32 -0.52
N PHE A 405 14.19 0.25 0.57
CA PHE A 405 14.13 -0.40 1.88
C PHE A 405 12.85 -1.22 2.09
N LEU A 406 11.81 -1.05 1.25
CA LEU A 406 10.57 -1.79 1.38
C LEU A 406 10.75 -3.26 0.96
N ASN A 407 10.25 -4.17 1.80
CA ASN A 407 10.06 -5.57 1.42
C ASN A 407 8.75 -5.75 0.62
N GLY A 408 8.50 -6.94 0.07
CA GLY A 408 7.33 -7.18 -0.77
C GLY A 408 5.98 -7.03 -0.05
N ALA A 409 5.90 -7.31 1.26
CA ALA A 409 4.67 -7.05 2.03
C ALA A 409 4.38 -5.55 2.11
N GLN A 410 5.41 -4.74 2.37
CA GLN A 410 5.24 -3.29 2.46
C GLN A 410 4.99 -2.64 1.09
N ILE A 411 5.56 -3.18 0.00
CA ILE A 411 5.21 -2.75 -1.37
C ILE A 411 3.73 -3.04 -1.63
N ALA A 412 3.21 -4.21 -1.22
CA ALA A 412 1.80 -4.53 -1.34
C ALA A 412 0.91 -3.55 -0.55
N ASP A 413 1.30 -3.22 0.68
CA ASP A 413 0.57 -2.29 1.53
C ASP A 413 0.55 -0.87 0.94
N VAL A 414 1.65 -0.41 0.32
CA VAL A 414 1.66 0.85 -0.45
C VAL A 414 0.62 0.77 -1.56
N LEU A 415 0.69 -0.22 -2.45
CA LEU A 415 -0.20 -0.33 -3.61
C LEU A 415 -1.69 -0.38 -3.22
N LEU A 416 -2.02 -1.12 -2.15
CA LEU A 416 -3.39 -1.27 -1.67
C LEU A 416 -3.92 -0.03 -0.95
N THR A 417 -3.10 0.61 -0.10
CA THR A 417 -3.55 1.80 0.62
C THR A 417 -3.63 3.03 -0.27
N THR A 418 -2.89 3.05 -1.38
CA THR A 418 -2.93 4.14 -2.37
C THR A 418 -3.91 3.90 -3.52
N ALA A 419 -4.48 2.70 -3.63
CA ALA A 419 -5.48 2.40 -4.64
C ALA A 419 -6.66 3.38 -4.55
N ASN A 420 -7.13 3.85 -5.70
CA ASN A 420 -8.16 4.86 -5.79
C ASN A 420 -9.53 4.25 -5.44
N LYS A 421 -10.08 4.68 -4.30
CA LYS A 421 -11.39 4.26 -3.77
C LYS A 421 -12.54 5.21 -4.14
N ASN A 422 -12.25 6.35 -4.77
CA ASN A 422 -13.26 7.34 -5.19
C ASN A 422 -13.96 6.89 -6.49
N ILE A 423 -14.69 5.78 -6.38
CA ILE A 423 -15.32 5.08 -7.49
C ILE A 423 -16.84 5.32 -7.46
N GLU A 424 -17.35 5.87 -8.56
CA GLU A 424 -18.77 5.82 -8.91
C GLU A 424 -19.04 4.54 -9.71
N ALA A 425 -19.64 3.57 -9.03
CA ALA A 425 -19.95 2.25 -9.57
C ALA A 425 -21.34 2.22 -10.23
N PRO A 426 -21.58 1.31 -11.19
CA PRO A 426 -22.91 1.07 -11.73
C PRO A 426 -23.84 0.44 -10.69
N LYS A 427 -25.16 0.58 -10.85
CA LYS A 427 -26.17 0.01 -9.93
C LYS A 427 -26.04 -1.51 -9.84
N LEU A 428 -25.90 -2.15 -10.99
CA LEU A 428 -25.68 -3.58 -11.08
C LEU A 428 -24.77 -3.90 -12.25
N ILE A 429 -24.19 -5.09 -12.20
CA ILE A 429 -23.47 -5.72 -13.32
C ILE A 429 -23.99 -7.13 -13.55
N VAL A 430 -23.77 -7.62 -14.77
CA VAL A 430 -24.07 -9.00 -15.13
C VAL A 430 -22.77 -9.68 -15.56
N LYS A 431 -22.46 -10.78 -14.89
CA LYS A 431 -21.34 -11.65 -15.22
C LYS A 431 -21.84 -12.90 -15.91
N ASN A 432 -21.01 -13.49 -16.75
CA ASN A 432 -21.24 -14.82 -17.30
C ASN A 432 -20.05 -15.71 -17.01
N SER A 433 -20.34 -16.94 -16.61
CA SER A 433 -19.36 -17.97 -16.31
C SER A 433 -19.74 -19.27 -17.03
N LEU A 434 -18.83 -20.23 -17.03
CA LEU A 434 -19.08 -21.57 -17.57
C LEU A 434 -19.25 -22.56 -16.42
N ASN A 435 -20.32 -23.34 -16.48
CA ASN A 435 -20.53 -24.52 -15.65
C ASN A 435 -20.58 -25.75 -16.57
N GLY A 436 -19.44 -26.43 -16.71
CA GLY A 436 -19.24 -27.44 -17.76
C GLY A 436 -19.36 -26.81 -19.15
N LEU A 437 -20.33 -27.27 -19.95
CA LEU A 437 -20.59 -26.74 -21.29
C LEU A 437 -21.68 -25.65 -21.32
N GLU A 438 -22.30 -25.31 -20.19
CA GLU A 438 -23.39 -24.33 -20.14
C GLU A 438 -22.91 -22.97 -19.64
N THR A 439 -23.48 -21.89 -20.21
CA THR A 439 -23.24 -20.52 -19.75
C THR A 439 -24.19 -20.20 -18.61
N GLN A 440 -23.63 -19.87 -17.45
CA GLN A 440 -24.34 -19.35 -16.30
C GLN A 440 -24.19 -17.83 -16.27
N TYR A 441 -25.25 -17.13 -15.84
CA TYR A 441 -25.18 -15.71 -15.52
C TYR A 441 -25.15 -15.48 -14.01
N THR A 442 -24.66 -14.31 -13.60
CA THR A 442 -24.77 -13.81 -12.22
C THR A 442 -25.10 -12.32 -12.27
N VAL A 443 -26.16 -11.91 -11.60
CA VAL A 443 -26.56 -10.51 -11.42
C VAL A 443 -26.03 -10.03 -10.08
N ILE A 444 -25.26 -8.96 -10.10
CA ILE A 444 -24.57 -8.42 -8.94
C ILE A 444 -25.04 -6.99 -8.71
N TYR A 445 -25.74 -6.76 -7.60
CA TYR A 445 -26.04 -5.44 -7.08
C TYR A 445 -24.86 -4.92 -6.25
N ILE A 446 -24.44 -3.68 -6.48
CA ILE A 446 -23.31 -3.07 -5.77
C ILE A 446 -23.86 -2.19 -4.64
N SER A 447 -23.58 -2.54 -3.38
CA SER A 447 -24.26 -1.98 -2.20
C SER A 447 -24.12 -0.47 -2.00
N ASP A 448 -23.01 0.12 -2.43
CA ASP A 448 -22.67 1.53 -2.27
C ASP A 448 -22.81 2.32 -3.60
N TYR A 449 -23.97 2.18 -4.25
CA TYR A 449 -24.28 2.89 -5.49
C TYR A 449 -24.43 4.40 -5.28
N SER A 450 -23.68 5.22 -6.02
CA SER A 450 -23.52 6.66 -5.74
C SER A 450 -24.34 7.61 -6.62
N ALA A 451 -25.13 7.14 -7.59
CA ALA A 451 -25.92 8.07 -8.41
C ALA A 451 -27.15 8.56 -7.64
N ASN A 452 -26.97 9.68 -6.93
CA ASN A 452 -27.92 10.31 -6.01
C ASN A 452 -28.36 9.37 -4.90
N LYS A 453 -28.01 9.67 -3.64
CA LYS A 453 -28.76 9.15 -2.49
C LYS A 453 -30.23 9.30 -2.85
N THR A 454 -30.95 8.19 -3.06
CA THR A 454 -32.41 8.23 -3.05
C THR A 454 -32.78 8.99 -1.78
N GLN A 455 -33.81 9.84 -1.80
CA GLN A 455 -34.21 10.66 -0.66
C GLN A 455 -34.39 9.87 0.66
N ASP A 456 -34.34 8.53 0.61
CA ASP A 456 -34.51 7.59 1.71
C ASP A 456 -33.23 6.88 2.21
N GLY A 457 -32.04 7.17 1.66
CA GLY A 457 -30.76 6.68 2.22
C GLY A 457 -30.54 5.15 2.30
N LYS A 458 -31.22 4.33 1.49
CA LYS A 458 -31.07 2.85 1.51
C LYS A 458 -29.91 2.36 0.63
N GLU A 459 -29.10 1.44 1.16
CA GLU A 459 -28.07 0.69 0.42
C GLU A 459 -28.68 -0.05 -0.79
N ASN A 460 -27.98 -0.06 -1.92
CA ASN A 460 -28.44 -0.72 -3.14
C ASN A 460 -28.26 -2.24 -3.03
N LYS A 461 -29.28 -2.91 -2.50
CA LYS A 461 -29.32 -4.36 -2.29
C LYS A 461 -30.16 -5.06 -3.34
N VAL A 462 -30.03 -6.38 -3.42
CA VAL A 462 -30.96 -7.23 -4.16
C VAL A 462 -32.39 -6.89 -3.72
N PRO A 463 -33.31 -6.61 -4.65
CA PRO A 463 -34.67 -6.26 -4.32
C PRO A 463 -35.41 -7.49 -3.75
N LEU A 464 -36.07 -7.30 -2.62
CA LEU A 464 -36.90 -8.32 -1.95
C LEU A 464 -38.38 -7.91 -2.04
N LYS A 465 -39.28 -8.88 -2.06
CA LYS A 465 -40.73 -8.63 -2.07
C LYS A 465 -41.17 -7.92 -0.79
N SER A 466 -42.13 -7.01 -0.91
CA SER A 466 -42.61 -6.22 0.25
C SER A 466 -43.43 -7.08 1.21
N GLU A 467 -44.18 -8.03 0.66
CA GLU A 467 -45.04 -8.99 1.34
C GLU A 467 -44.28 -10.19 1.92
N ASN A 468 -43.08 -10.50 1.41
CA ASN A 468 -42.20 -11.54 1.93
C ASN A 468 -40.72 -11.15 1.76
N PRO A 469 -40.11 -10.49 2.77
CA PRO A 469 -38.72 -10.05 2.72
C PRO A 469 -37.67 -11.19 2.63
N GLN A 470 -38.09 -12.46 2.65
CA GLN A 470 -37.21 -13.61 2.42
C GLN A 470 -37.14 -14.02 0.95
N GLU A 471 -37.90 -13.39 0.05
CA GLU A 471 -37.96 -13.75 -1.37
C GLU A 471 -37.51 -12.59 -2.27
N ILE A 472 -36.75 -12.90 -3.32
CA ILE A 472 -36.28 -11.94 -4.31
C ILE A 472 -37.45 -11.46 -5.20
N ASP A 473 -37.55 -10.15 -5.40
CA ASP A 473 -38.50 -9.52 -6.32
C ASP A 473 -37.95 -9.56 -7.75
N ILE A 474 -38.25 -10.65 -8.46
CA ILE A 474 -37.78 -10.91 -9.83
C ILE A 474 -38.27 -9.87 -10.83
N GLU A 475 -39.46 -9.30 -10.67
CA GLU A 475 -39.96 -8.26 -11.59
C GLU A 475 -39.15 -6.97 -11.45
N LYS A 476 -38.79 -6.61 -10.22
CA LYS A 476 -37.87 -5.49 -9.99
C LYS A 476 -36.46 -5.77 -10.52
N VAL A 477 -35.96 -7.00 -10.41
CA VAL A 477 -34.68 -7.41 -11.05
C VAL A 477 -34.77 -7.28 -12.57
N LYS A 478 -35.85 -7.75 -13.21
CA LYS A 478 -36.05 -7.62 -14.66
C LYS A 478 -36.06 -6.16 -15.10
N ASN A 479 -36.77 -5.29 -14.38
CA ASN A 479 -36.82 -3.87 -14.67
C ASN A 479 -35.44 -3.21 -14.55
N ASP A 480 -34.68 -3.55 -13.52
CA ASP A 480 -33.32 -3.05 -13.32
C ASP A 480 -32.35 -3.53 -14.43
N LEU A 481 -32.47 -4.80 -14.84
CA LEU A 481 -31.73 -5.36 -15.97
C LEU A 481 -32.11 -4.68 -17.29
N GLN A 482 -33.40 -4.44 -17.52
CA GLN A 482 -33.89 -3.77 -18.72
C GLN A 482 -33.32 -2.35 -18.81
N ASN A 483 -33.33 -1.60 -17.69
CA ASN A 483 -32.74 -0.27 -17.60
C ASN A 483 -31.23 -0.26 -17.89
N MET A 484 -30.49 -1.29 -17.44
CA MET A 484 -29.06 -1.44 -17.77
C MET A 484 -28.88 -1.74 -19.28
N LEU A 485 -29.71 -2.62 -19.85
CA LEU A 485 -29.63 -3.01 -21.26
C LEU A 485 -30.10 -1.91 -22.23
N ASP A 486 -31.06 -1.08 -21.86
CA ASP A 486 -31.51 0.02 -22.72
C ASP A 486 -30.49 1.16 -22.77
N LYS A 487 -29.76 1.39 -21.69
CA LYS A 487 -28.57 2.26 -21.71
C LYS A 487 -27.45 1.76 -22.64
N LYS A 488 -27.44 0.47 -23.01
CA LYS A 488 -26.53 -0.08 -24.04
C LYS A 488 -26.93 0.28 -25.46
N LYS A 489 -28.23 0.36 -25.77
CA LYS A 489 -28.73 0.56 -27.15
C LYS A 489 -28.37 1.92 -27.75
N THR A 490 -28.02 2.90 -26.93
CA THR A 490 -27.56 4.23 -27.38
C THR A 490 -26.06 4.29 -27.72
N ASN A 491 -25.29 3.22 -27.47
CA ASN A 491 -23.88 3.09 -27.88
C ASN A 491 -23.78 1.97 -28.92
N THR A 492 -24.14 2.28 -30.16
CA THR A 492 -24.05 1.34 -31.29
C THR A 492 -22.60 1.08 -31.65
N GLN A 493 -22.05 -0.05 -31.18
CA GLN A 493 -21.01 -0.79 -31.90
C GLN A 493 -20.90 -2.23 -31.42
N LYS A 494 -20.61 -3.11 -32.38
CA LYS A 494 -20.59 -4.58 -32.27
C LYS A 494 -19.83 -5.08 -31.03
N PRO A 495 -20.25 -6.19 -30.40
CA PRO A 495 -19.39 -6.92 -29.47
C PRO A 495 -18.20 -7.49 -30.24
N GLU A 496 -17.03 -6.87 -30.09
CA GLU A 496 -15.79 -7.47 -30.54
C GLU A 496 -15.51 -8.73 -29.73
N ILE A 497 -15.40 -9.83 -30.46
CA ILE A 497 -15.16 -11.17 -29.96
C ILE A 497 -13.70 -11.22 -29.51
N ALA A 498 -13.45 -11.18 -28.20
CA ALA A 498 -12.16 -11.62 -27.69
C ALA A 498 -11.91 -13.07 -28.17
N PRO A 499 -10.70 -13.43 -28.64
CA PRO A 499 -10.47 -14.73 -29.23
C PRO A 499 -10.68 -15.85 -28.21
N LYS A 500 -11.80 -16.58 -28.38
CA LYS A 500 -12.09 -17.92 -27.81
C LYS A 500 -12.09 -18.02 -26.27
N ALA A 501 -13.14 -17.51 -25.63
CA ALA A 501 -13.91 -18.43 -24.80
C ALA A 501 -14.64 -19.36 -25.78
N THR A 502 -14.29 -20.64 -25.75
CA THR A 502 -14.79 -21.70 -26.64
C THR A 502 -16.30 -21.61 -26.87
N SER A 503 -16.70 -21.89 -28.12
CA SER A 503 -18.08 -21.91 -28.60
C SER A 503 -19.02 -22.67 -27.65
N VAL A 504 -19.91 -21.94 -27.00
CA VAL A 504 -21.11 -22.53 -26.41
C VAL A 504 -22.29 -22.12 -27.27
N ASN A 505 -22.80 -23.11 -28.00
CA ASN A 505 -24.09 -23.07 -28.65
C ASN A 505 -25.15 -23.01 -27.53
N ASN A 506 -25.87 -21.88 -27.41
CA ASN A 506 -26.87 -21.65 -26.37
C ASN A 506 -28.01 -20.79 -26.94
N ASP A 507 -29.16 -21.38 -27.21
CA ASP A 507 -30.31 -20.63 -27.73
C ASP A 507 -31.02 -19.84 -26.61
N CYS A 508 -30.48 -18.66 -26.31
CA CYS A 508 -31.22 -17.41 -26.47
C CYS A 508 -30.83 -16.87 -27.86
N LYS A 509 -31.43 -17.49 -28.89
CA LYS A 509 -31.17 -17.39 -30.35
C LYS A 509 -29.85 -16.76 -30.82
N TYR A 510 -29.10 -17.52 -31.61
CA TYR A 510 -28.00 -17.05 -32.46
C TYR A 510 -28.38 -15.71 -33.15
N ASN A 511 -27.61 -14.64 -32.90
CA ASN A 511 -27.84 -13.25 -33.34
C ASN A 511 -28.93 -12.40 -32.63
N SER A 512 -29.46 -12.82 -31.47
CA SER A 512 -30.39 -11.97 -30.69
C SER A 512 -29.69 -11.12 -29.63
N LEU A 513 -30.20 -9.90 -29.40
CA LEU A 513 -29.76 -9.03 -28.29
C LEU A 513 -30.10 -9.72 -26.95
N LEU A 514 -29.16 -9.69 -25.98
CA LEU A 514 -29.43 -10.14 -24.60
C LEU A 514 -30.67 -9.42 -24.04
N THR A 515 -31.68 -10.18 -23.61
CA THR A 515 -32.87 -9.65 -22.90
C THR A 515 -32.84 -10.03 -21.42
N PRO A 516 -33.55 -9.29 -20.54
CA PRO A 516 -33.72 -9.68 -19.14
C PRO A 516 -34.28 -11.10 -19.01
N GLU A 517 -35.26 -11.49 -19.83
CA GLU A 517 -35.84 -12.83 -19.82
C GLU A 517 -34.81 -13.91 -20.12
N CYS A 518 -33.89 -13.66 -21.07
CA CYS A 518 -32.81 -14.60 -21.35
C CYS A 518 -31.90 -14.80 -20.14
N ILE A 519 -31.48 -13.70 -19.50
CA ILE A 519 -30.58 -13.73 -18.34
C ILE A 519 -31.28 -14.45 -17.17
N ILE A 520 -32.52 -14.07 -16.86
CA ILE A 520 -33.32 -14.69 -15.78
C ILE A 520 -33.57 -16.18 -16.04
N ASN A 521 -33.93 -16.56 -17.27
CA ASN A 521 -34.15 -17.98 -17.59
C ASN A 521 -32.88 -18.81 -17.40
N LYS A 522 -31.71 -18.28 -17.75
CA LYS A 522 -30.41 -18.95 -17.55
C LYS A 522 -29.92 -18.93 -16.11
N LEU A 523 -30.40 -18.00 -15.27
CA LEU A 523 -30.20 -18.03 -13.82
C LEU A 523 -31.03 -19.13 -13.15
N LEU A 524 -32.27 -19.34 -13.59
CA LEU A 524 -33.20 -20.33 -13.02
C LEU A 524 -33.01 -21.75 -13.60
N GLN A 525 -32.35 -21.87 -14.75
CA GLN A 525 -32.00 -23.16 -15.38
C GLN A 525 -30.73 -23.80 -14.84
N THR A 526 -29.93 -23.11 -14.00
CA THR A 526 -28.82 -23.77 -13.31
C THR A 526 -29.44 -24.77 -12.37
N LYS A 527 -29.37 -26.05 -12.75
CA LYS A 527 -29.79 -27.19 -11.95
C LYS A 527 -29.07 -27.20 -10.60
N ASP A 528 -29.59 -26.47 -9.62
CA ASP A 528 -29.75 -27.03 -8.29
C ASP A 528 -30.78 -28.15 -8.46
N GLU A 529 -30.33 -29.41 -8.50
CA GLU A 529 -31.25 -30.55 -8.54
C GLU A 529 -31.91 -30.77 -7.17
N ASN A 530 -32.64 -29.76 -6.72
CA ASN A 530 -33.89 -29.97 -6.00
C ASN A 530 -34.94 -28.89 -6.35
N PRO A 531 -35.44 -28.84 -7.60
CA PRO A 531 -36.46 -27.88 -8.03
C PRO A 531 -37.87 -28.37 -7.67
N THR A 532 -38.09 -28.77 -6.42
CA THR A 532 -39.43 -29.16 -5.93
C THR A 532 -39.94 -28.26 -4.82
N SER A 533 -39.33 -27.10 -4.54
CA SER A 533 -39.85 -26.17 -3.54
C SER A 533 -39.82 -24.71 -3.99
N ASP A 534 -40.80 -23.93 -3.52
CA ASP A 534 -40.96 -22.47 -3.69
C ASP A 534 -39.78 -21.63 -3.15
N LYS A 535 -38.67 -22.25 -2.72
CA LYS A 535 -37.57 -21.62 -1.98
C LYS A 535 -36.37 -21.19 -2.84
N SER A 536 -36.37 -21.47 -4.15
CA SER A 536 -35.25 -21.16 -5.07
C SER A 536 -34.97 -19.65 -5.23
N LEU A 537 -35.94 -18.81 -4.87
CA LEU A 537 -35.84 -17.35 -4.91
C LEU A 537 -35.48 -16.74 -3.55
N GLU A 538 -35.20 -17.53 -2.51
CA GLU A 538 -34.73 -17.00 -1.23
C GLU A 538 -33.22 -16.68 -1.30
N PRO A 539 -32.76 -15.49 -0.83
CA PRO A 539 -31.35 -15.09 -0.90
C PRO A 539 -30.36 -16.08 -0.27
N LYS A 540 -30.78 -16.82 0.76
CA LYS A 540 -29.94 -17.80 1.44
C LYS A 540 -29.71 -19.09 0.66
N TYR A 541 -30.50 -19.38 -0.38
CA TYR A 541 -30.32 -20.53 -1.26
C TYR A 541 -29.83 -20.11 -2.66
N ASN A 542 -29.97 -18.82 -3.02
CA ASN A 542 -29.49 -18.23 -4.27
C ASN A 542 -28.01 -17.78 -4.17
N HIS A 543 -27.09 -18.72 -3.95
CA HIS A 543 -25.72 -18.39 -3.55
C HIS A 543 -24.88 -17.64 -4.61
N ASN A 544 -25.22 -17.75 -5.90
CA ASN A 544 -24.39 -17.22 -7.00
C ASN A 544 -25.18 -16.66 -8.20
N ALA A 545 -26.52 -16.57 -8.15
CA ALA A 545 -27.30 -16.14 -9.31
C ALA A 545 -27.71 -14.66 -9.20
N ILE A 546 -28.26 -14.22 -8.06
CA ILE A 546 -28.63 -12.82 -7.82
C ILE A 546 -28.14 -12.40 -6.43
N ILE A 547 -27.10 -11.58 -6.38
CA ILE A 547 -26.39 -11.30 -5.12
C ILE A 547 -26.11 -9.80 -4.94
N THR A 548 -25.85 -9.40 -3.69
CA THR A 548 -25.26 -8.10 -3.36
C THR A 548 -23.79 -8.29 -3.03
N LEU A 549 -22.93 -7.45 -3.60
CA LEU A 549 -21.53 -7.30 -3.23
C LEU A 549 -21.26 -5.86 -2.80
N THR A 550 -20.33 -5.69 -1.86
CA THR A 550 -19.81 -4.36 -1.54
C THR A 550 -18.89 -3.83 -2.67
N LYS A 551 -18.60 -2.52 -2.65
CA LYS A 551 -17.57 -1.97 -3.56
C LYS A 551 -16.21 -2.65 -3.36
N GLU A 552 -15.83 -2.95 -2.12
CA GLU A 552 -14.55 -3.62 -1.86
C GLU A 552 -14.57 -5.07 -2.39
N GLU A 553 -15.70 -5.77 -2.35
CA GLU A 553 -15.79 -7.11 -2.95
C GLU A 553 -15.77 -7.09 -4.48
N VAL A 554 -16.17 -5.97 -5.12
CA VAL A 554 -16.12 -5.80 -6.58
C VAL A 554 -14.76 -5.29 -7.05
N PHE A 555 -14.19 -4.31 -6.36
CA PHE A 555 -13.00 -3.56 -6.78
C PHE A 555 -11.77 -3.76 -5.90
N GLY A 556 -11.85 -4.57 -4.85
CA GLY A 556 -10.80 -4.74 -3.85
C GLY A 556 -10.58 -3.45 -3.06
N GLN A 557 -9.32 -3.12 -2.81
CA GLN A 557 -8.93 -1.84 -2.22
C GLN A 557 -9.01 -0.65 -3.20
N GLY A 558 -9.46 -0.86 -4.44
CA GLY A 558 -9.70 0.21 -5.41
C GLY A 558 -9.03 -0.05 -6.76
N ILE A 559 -8.91 1.01 -7.57
CA ILE A 559 -8.20 0.97 -8.86
C ILE A 559 -6.73 1.36 -8.63
N LEU A 560 -5.79 0.66 -9.25
CA LEU A 560 -4.35 0.98 -9.18
C LEU A 560 -4.10 2.48 -9.44
N ASP A 561 -3.27 3.13 -8.63
CA ASP A 561 -2.85 4.53 -8.80
C ASP A 561 -1.33 4.66 -8.60
N ALA A 562 -0.60 4.75 -9.71
CA ALA A 562 0.85 4.82 -9.72
C ALA A 562 1.38 6.10 -9.08
N ASN A 563 0.69 7.22 -9.28
CA ASN A 563 1.13 8.50 -8.75
C ASN A 563 1.02 8.53 -7.23
N LYS A 564 -0.12 8.09 -6.68
CA LYS A 564 -0.29 7.94 -5.23
C LYS A 564 0.66 6.89 -4.67
N ALA A 565 0.88 5.76 -5.35
CA ALA A 565 1.83 4.74 -4.91
C ALA A 565 3.26 5.29 -4.78
N LEU A 566 3.71 6.12 -5.72
CA LEU A 566 4.99 6.81 -5.61
C LEU A 566 5.02 7.86 -4.49
N GLY A 567 3.88 8.27 -3.94
CA GLY A 567 3.80 9.09 -2.72
C GLY A 567 4.10 8.33 -1.41
N GLY A 568 4.27 7.00 -1.47
CA GLY A 568 4.55 6.16 -0.29
C GLY A 568 3.28 5.59 0.37
N LEU A 569 3.39 5.13 1.61
CA LEU A 569 2.26 4.53 2.33
C LEU A 569 1.13 5.55 2.57
N ALA A 570 -0.14 5.15 2.47
CA ALA A 570 -1.30 6.02 2.71
C ALA A 570 -2.23 5.56 3.84
N GLY A 571 -1.95 4.41 4.46
CA GLY A 571 -2.72 3.91 5.58
C GLY A 571 -2.00 2.83 6.39
N LEU A 572 -2.34 2.75 7.68
CA LEU A 572 -1.97 1.68 8.58
C LEU A 572 -3.18 0.76 8.76
N ASP A 573 -3.22 -0.36 8.04
CA ASP A 573 -4.37 -1.27 8.06
C ASP A 573 -4.13 -2.45 9.01
N ALA A 574 -4.80 -2.43 10.17
CA ALA A 574 -4.73 -3.51 11.14
C ALA A 574 -5.22 -4.86 10.58
N ASN A 575 -6.10 -4.86 9.56
CA ASN A 575 -6.57 -6.09 8.91
C ASN A 575 -5.49 -6.78 8.09
N ARG A 576 -4.30 -6.18 7.96
CA ARG A 576 -3.14 -6.78 7.30
C ARG A 576 -1.94 -6.86 8.23
N LEU A 577 -2.10 -6.63 9.53
CA LEU A 577 -1.05 -6.79 10.53
C LEU A 577 -1.17 -8.16 11.21
N ASN A 578 -0.05 -8.67 11.71
CA ASN A 578 0.04 -10.03 12.26
C ASN A 578 0.27 -9.98 13.78
N LEU A 579 0.29 -11.15 14.43
CA LEU A 579 0.60 -11.26 15.87
C LEU A 579 1.92 -10.57 16.25
N GLY A 580 2.95 -10.67 15.41
CA GLY A 580 4.25 -10.04 15.66
C GLY A 580 4.27 -8.51 15.57
N ASP A 581 3.20 -7.90 15.04
CA ASP A 581 3.05 -6.45 14.96
C ASP A 581 2.38 -5.87 16.22
N ILE A 582 1.86 -6.71 17.11
CA ILE A 582 1.23 -6.31 18.37
C ILE A 582 2.30 -6.18 19.46
N GLN A 583 2.34 -5.04 20.14
CA GLN A 583 3.27 -4.81 21.26
C GLN A 583 2.55 -4.26 22.48
N ASP A 584 3.03 -4.64 23.66
CA ASP A 584 2.71 -3.93 24.90
C ASP A 584 3.34 -2.54 24.83
N PHE A 585 2.48 -1.52 24.89
CA PHE A 585 2.89 -0.13 24.81
C PHE A 585 1.90 0.75 25.54
N GLN A 586 2.34 1.31 26.66
CA GLN A 586 1.61 2.37 27.35
C GLN A 586 2.09 3.73 26.85
N GLU A 587 1.15 4.51 26.33
CA GLU A 587 1.36 5.95 26.14
C GLU A 587 1.52 6.61 27.51
N ILE A 588 2.34 7.66 27.62
CA ILE A 588 2.64 8.34 28.90
C ILE A 588 1.37 8.56 29.75
N PRO A 589 1.38 8.09 31.01
CA PRO A 589 1.18 9.02 32.12
C PRO A 589 2.29 8.85 33.16
N ARG A 590 2.99 9.94 33.48
CA ARG A 590 3.66 10.05 34.77
C ARG A 590 3.51 11.47 35.29
N THR A 591 2.27 11.83 35.59
CA THR A 591 1.94 12.93 36.49
C THR A 591 1.11 12.38 37.63
N GLN A 592 1.68 12.48 38.82
CA GLN A 592 1.15 12.19 40.16
C GLN A 592 1.32 10.76 40.71
N GLU A 593 1.79 10.77 41.95
CA GLU A 593 1.90 9.68 42.92
C GLU A 593 0.71 8.72 42.84
N VAL A 594 0.92 7.51 42.33
CA VAL A 594 0.14 6.37 42.79
C VAL A 594 0.77 5.94 44.09
N SER A 595 0.05 6.22 45.17
CA SER A 595 0.38 5.77 46.52
C SER A 595 0.71 4.28 46.53
N LYS A 596 1.73 3.92 47.31
CA LYS A 596 2.13 2.55 47.62
C LYS A 596 0.99 1.80 48.31
N THR A 597 0.03 1.30 47.54
CA THR A 597 -1.01 0.39 48.04
C THR A 597 -1.38 -0.66 47.00
N GLU A 598 -0.39 -1.22 46.29
CA GLU A 598 -0.60 -2.42 45.47
C GLU A 598 0.68 -3.27 45.32
N VAL A 599 1.58 -3.19 46.33
CA VAL A 599 2.80 -4.03 46.41
C VAL A 599 2.79 -4.89 47.68
N SER A 600 1.62 -5.36 48.11
CA SER A 600 1.53 -6.39 49.16
C SER A 600 0.67 -7.56 48.72
N GLN A 601 1.05 -8.22 47.63
CA GLN A 601 0.58 -9.59 47.36
C GLN A 601 1.50 -10.38 46.42
N GLN A 602 2.81 -10.12 46.46
CA GLN A 602 3.82 -11.01 45.88
C GLN A 602 4.77 -11.50 46.97
N GLN A 603 4.41 -12.60 47.62
CA GLN A 603 5.41 -13.50 48.16
C GLN A 603 5.97 -14.30 46.98
N ALA A 604 7.21 -13.99 46.62
CA ALA A 604 8.02 -14.81 45.74
C ALA A 604 8.48 -16.09 46.46
N PRO A 605 8.58 -17.23 45.75
CA PRO A 605 9.60 -18.23 46.01
C PRO A 605 10.74 -18.07 45.01
N GLN A 606 11.87 -17.67 45.57
CA GLN A 606 13.28 -17.91 45.21
C GLN A 606 13.63 -18.51 43.82
N THR A 607 14.37 -17.69 43.08
CA THR A 607 15.60 -17.98 42.31
C THR A 607 15.90 -19.45 41.97
N GLN A 608 15.60 -19.85 40.73
CA GLN A 608 16.45 -20.75 39.94
C GLN A 608 16.46 -20.26 38.48
N THR A 609 17.67 -20.16 37.95
CA THR A 609 18.04 -19.86 36.56
C THR A 609 17.17 -20.60 35.54
N LEU A 610 16.44 -19.87 34.69
CA LEU A 610 15.68 -20.44 33.57
C LEU A 610 16.25 -19.94 32.24
N GLN A 611 16.83 -20.89 31.51
CA GLN A 611 17.02 -20.80 30.07
C GLN A 611 15.66 -20.60 29.38
N ALA A 612 15.66 -19.82 28.30
CA ALA A 612 14.50 -19.58 27.45
C ALA A 612 13.88 -20.91 27.02
N THR A 613 12.76 -21.26 27.64
CA THR A 613 11.85 -22.31 27.18
C THR A 613 10.61 -21.60 26.65
N PRO A 614 10.15 -21.88 25.42
CA PRO A 614 8.95 -21.26 24.89
C PRO A 614 7.77 -21.67 25.76
N VAL A 615 7.05 -20.70 26.31
CA VAL A 615 5.75 -20.96 26.92
C VAL A 615 4.83 -21.35 25.76
N LEU A 616 4.60 -22.65 25.60
CA LEU A 616 3.38 -23.14 24.96
C LEU A 616 2.23 -22.62 25.81
N ILE A 617 1.60 -21.52 25.37
CA ILE A 617 0.25 -21.19 25.81
C ILE A 617 -0.60 -22.34 25.28
N GLN A 618 -1.02 -23.22 26.18
CA GLN A 618 -2.02 -24.24 25.90
C GLN A 618 -3.22 -23.51 25.28
N ALA A 619 -3.56 -23.87 24.05
CA ALA A 619 -4.78 -23.42 23.39
C ALA A 619 -5.93 -23.63 24.37
N ALA A 620 -6.56 -22.53 24.81
CA ALA A 620 -7.81 -22.60 25.52
C ALA A 620 -8.77 -23.39 24.63
N GLN A 621 -9.49 -24.34 25.23
CA GLN A 621 -10.46 -25.15 24.51
C GLN A 621 -11.41 -24.25 23.71
N PRO A 622 -11.81 -24.67 22.49
CA PRO A 622 -12.77 -23.91 21.72
C PRO A 622 -14.03 -23.69 22.56
N LEU A 623 -14.53 -22.45 22.53
CA LEU A 623 -15.87 -22.09 23.03
C LEU A 623 -16.86 -23.16 22.58
N ASN A 624 -17.61 -23.73 23.52
CA ASN A 624 -18.70 -24.67 23.24
C ASN A 624 -19.64 -24.06 22.18
N THR A 625 -19.61 -24.61 20.97
CA THR A 625 -20.44 -24.21 19.84
C THR A 625 -21.80 -24.92 19.87
N GLU A 626 -22.61 -24.67 20.92
CA GLU A 626 -23.99 -25.19 20.98
C GLU A 626 -25.11 -24.14 20.92
N ASP A 627 -24.81 -22.86 20.70
CA ASP A 627 -25.87 -21.87 20.40
C ASP A 627 -25.97 -21.59 18.89
N LYS A 628 -26.68 -22.48 18.18
CA LYS A 628 -26.94 -22.38 16.74
C LYS A 628 -28.03 -21.38 16.33
N ASN A 629 -28.49 -20.51 17.23
CA ASN A 629 -29.61 -19.59 16.94
C ASN A 629 -29.37 -18.17 17.46
N ASN A 630 -28.42 -17.41 16.90
CA ASN A 630 -28.49 -15.94 17.01
C ASN A 630 -27.62 -15.19 15.98
N ALA A 631 -27.92 -15.35 14.69
CA ALA A 631 -27.52 -14.36 13.69
C ALA A 631 -28.61 -13.28 13.65
N ASN A 632 -28.36 -12.16 14.35
CA ASN A 632 -29.13 -10.90 14.43
C ASN A 632 -29.53 -10.54 15.87
N ASN A 633 -28.55 -10.09 16.67
CA ASN A 633 -28.82 -9.06 17.67
C ASN A 633 -27.54 -8.31 18.06
N ALA A 634 -27.65 -6.99 18.10
CA ALA A 634 -26.74 -6.14 18.84
C ALA A 634 -26.70 -6.57 20.31
N HIS A 635 -25.50 -6.60 20.88
CA HIS A 635 -25.21 -6.81 22.30
C HIS A 635 -25.66 -8.15 22.91
N SER A 636 -24.93 -9.23 22.60
CA SER A 636 -24.62 -10.18 23.68
C SER A 636 -23.67 -9.45 24.63
N GLN A 637 -24.04 -9.32 25.90
CA GLN A 637 -23.13 -8.76 26.89
C GLN A 637 -21.92 -9.68 26.97
N LEU A 638 -20.73 -9.17 26.64
CA LEU A 638 -19.47 -9.88 26.84
C LEU A 638 -19.43 -10.38 28.28
N SER A 639 -18.92 -11.59 28.51
CA SER A 639 -18.72 -12.07 29.87
C SER A 639 -17.83 -11.09 30.65
N GLN A 640 -17.96 -11.05 31.97
CA GLN A 640 -17.15 -10.15 32.79
C GLN A 640 -15.64 -10.33 32.53
N GLN A 641 -15.18 -11.58 32.41
CA GLN A 641 -13.80 -11.90 32.06
C GLN A 641 -13.39 -11.34 30.69
N GLU A 642 -14.29 -11.37 29.71
CA GLU A 642 -14.02 -10.86 28.37
C GLU A 642 -14.03 -9.32 28.32
N GLN A 643 -14.85 -8.66 29.15
CA GLN A 643 -14.82 -7.21 29.33
C GLN A 643 -13.51 -6.75 30.00
N GLU A 644 -13.07 -7.46 31.04
CA GLU A 644 -11.79 -7.22 31.71
C GLU A 644 -10.62 -7.40 30.74
N ARG A 645 -10.64 -8.47 29.94
CA ARG A 645 -9.63 -8.74 28.91
C ARG A 645 -9.61 -7.63 27.85
N LYS A 646 -10.77 -7.22 27.34
CA LYS A 646 -10.89 -6.12 26.37
C LYS A 646 -10.29 -4.83 26.93
N SER A 647 -10.69 -4.43 28.14
CA SER A 647 -10.21 -3.22 28.81
C SER A 647 -8.69 -3.23 29.02
N LEU A 648 -8.15 -4.39 29.42
CA LEU A 648 -6.70 -4.58 29.55
C LEU A 648 -5.99 -4.41 28.21
N ILE A 649 -6.45 -5.06 27.14
CA ILE A 649 -5.82 -4.96 25.81
C ILE A 649 -5.89 -3.52 25.28
N GLU A 650 -7.06 -2.87 25.36
CA GLU A 650 -7.25 -1.48 24.89
C GLU A 650 -6.34 -0.48 25.60
N SER A 651 -5.99 -0.74 26.87
CA SER A 651 -5.14 0.13 27.69
C SER A 651 -3.65 -0.20 27.63
N THR A 652 -3.27 -1.42 27.24
CA THR A 652 -1.87 -1.90 27.32
C THR A 652 -1.24 -2.24 25.99
N LYS A 653 -2.01 -2.51 24.93
CA LYS A 653 -1.48 -2.99 23.64
C LYS A 653 -1.79 -2.04 22.49
N GLN A 654 -0.87 -1.98 21.53
CA GLN A 654 -1.07 -1.33 20.24
C GLN A 654 -0.51 -2.22 19.12
N ALA A 655 -1.02 -2.05 17.92
CA ALA A 655 -0.43 -2.64 16.72
C ALA A 655 0.51 -1.64 16.06
N PHE A 656 1.64 -2.09 15.52
CA PHE A 656 2.65 -1.23 14.93
C PHE A 656 3.03 -1.69 13.53
N TYR A 657 2.86 -0.79 12.55
CA TYR A 657 3.48 -0.95 11.25
C TYR A 657 4.95 -0.57 11.35
N THR A 658 5.86 -1.50 11.06
CA THR A 658 7.30 -1.25 11.19
C THR A 658 7.96 -0.98 9.84
N LEU A 659 8.69 0.13 9.74
CA LEU A 659 9.56 0.50 8.63
C LEU A 659 11.03 0.44 9.05
N ASP A 660 11.82 -0.34 8.34
CA ASP A 660 13.27 -0.40 8.50
C ASP A 660 13.93 0.29 7.31
N THR A 661 14.43 1.51 7.50
CA THR A 661 15.07 2.28 6.43
C THR A 661 16.59 2.11 6.45
N THR A 662 17.07 0.93 6.84
CA THR A 662 18.50 0.61 6.76
C THR A 662 18.96 0.74 5.31
N THR A 663 20.09 1.44 5.14
CA THR A 663 20.68 1.77 3.85
C THR A 663 22.19 1.84 4.02
N ASP A 664 22.93 1.45 2.97
CA ASP A 664 24.38 1.54 2.94
C ASP A 664 24.87 3.00 2.91
N ASN A 665 23.97 3.93 2.54
CA ASN A 665 24.23 5.37 2.60
C ASN A 665 23.31 6.03 3.64
N PRO A 666 23.79 6.30 4.87
CA PRO A 666 23.01 6.94 5.93
C PRO A 666 22.43 8.33 5.57
N ALA A 667 22.98 9.00 4.54
CA ALA A 667 22.44 10.27 4.03
C ALA A 667 21.18 10.10 3.18
N SER A 668 20.76 8.86 2.87
CA SER A 668 19.56 8.62 2.07
C SER A 668 18.32 9.17 2.78
N THR A 669 17.55 9.96 2.04
CA THR A 669 16.29 10.54 2.49
C THR A 669 15.14 10.01 1.65
N PHE A 670 14.11 9.48 2.31
CA PHE A 670 12.90 8.97 1.68
C PHE A 670 11.71 9.81 2.13
N ILE A 671 10.87 10.25 1.20
CA ILE A 671 9.72 11.12 1.51
C ILE A 671 8.42 10.37 1.25
N PHE A 672 7.61 10.19 2.29
CA PHE A 672 6.20 9.81 2.15
C PHE A 672 5.36 11.09 2.14
N SER A 673 4.78 11.37 0.98
CA SER A 673 3.99 12.58 0.72
C SER A 673 2.49 12.38 0.88
N ASN A 674 2.04 11.13 0.96
CA ASN A 674 0.63 10.82 1.18
C ASN A 674 0.20 11.13 2.62
N ASP A 675 -1.08 11.39 2.77
CA ASP A 675 -1.76 11.36 4.06
C ASP A 675 -1.81 9.91 4.56
N ILE A 676 -1.47 9.67 5.83
CA ILE A 676 -1.49 8.33 6.43
C ILE A 676 -2.62 8.23 7.45
N SER A 677 -3.62 7.43 7.10
CA SER A 677 -4.75 7.11 7.99
C SER A 677 -4.54 5.78 8.74
N GLN A 678 -5.48 5.38 9.60
CA GLN A 678 -5.56 4.01 10.11
C GLN A 678 -6.88 3.34 9.72
N ARG A 679 -6.84 2.03 9.49
CA ARG A 679 -8.02 1.16 9.43
C ARG A 679 -7.92 0.16 10.59
N THR A 680 -8.92 0.15 11.45
CA THR A 680 -8.98 -0.79 12.58
C THR A 680 -9.42 -2.17 12.10
N TRP A 681 -9.16 -3.18 12.93
CA TRP A 681 -9.55 -4.55 12.68
C TRP A 681 -11.07 -4.70 12.59
N ASP A 682 -11.53 -5.56 11.68
CA ASP A 682 -12.93 -5.94 11.53
C ASP A 682 -13.02 -7.42 11.18
N ASN A 683 -13.61 -8.21 12.09
CA ASN A 683 -13.72 -9.67 11.98
C ASN A 683 -14.37 -10.14 10.68
N LYS A 684 -15.18 -9.32 10.01
CA LYS A 684 -15.87 -9.74 8.78
C LYS A 684 -14.92 -9.99 7.61
N TYR A 685 -13.68 -9.51 7.68
CA TYR A 685 -12.68 -9.70 6.64
C TYR A 685 -11.81 -10.95 6.84
N HIS A 686 -12.05 -11.73 7.90
CA HIS A 686 -11.16 -12.80 8.36
C HIS A 686 -11.93 -14.11 8.50
N LEU A 687 -11.28 -15.23 8.16
CA LEU A 687 -11.90 -16.55 8.35
C LEU A 687 -11.72 -16.99 9.80
N ASP A 688 -12.74 -17.65 10.36
CA ASP A 688 -12.69 -18.09 11.76
C ASP A 688 -11.59 -19.12 12.04
N ASP A 689 -11.23 -19.94 11.05
CA ASP A 689 -10.21 -20.98 11.16
C ASP A 689 -8.90 -20.68 10.41
N ALA A 690 -8.68 -19.42 10.01
CA ALA A 690 -7.46 -18.98 9.32
C ALA A 690 -6.20 -19.29 10.14
N LEU A 691 -5.14 -19.76 9.48
CA LEU A 691 -3.85 -19.93 10.12
C LEU A 691 -3.28 -18.57 10.53
N ASN A 692 -2.63 -18.55 11.69
CA ASN A 692 -1.89 -17.40 12.21
C ASN A 692 -2.74 -16.13 12.39
N SER A 693 -4.06 -16.26 12.53
CA SER A 693 -4.92 -15.11 12.73
C SER A 693 -4.63 -14.39 14.05
N PRO A 694 -4.44 -13.05 14.06
CA PRO A 694 -4.31 -12.27 15.28
C PRO A 694 -5.66 -11.88 15.88
N LYS A 695 -6.79 -12.38 15.34
CA LYS A 695 -8.16 -12.00 15.70
C LYS A 695 -8.42 -11.89 17.20
N GLU A 696 -7.98 -12.88 17.98
CA GLU A 696 -8.23 -12.95 19.42
C GLU A 696 -7.78 -11.69 20.18
N THR A 697 -6.69 -11.06 19.72
CA THR A 697 -6.13 -9.84 20.34
C THR A 697 -6.45 -8.60 19.49
N MET A 698 -6.29 -8.67 18.18
CA MET A 698 -6.39 -7.51 17.28
C MET A 698 -7.79 -6.89 17.25
N GLN A 699 -8.85 -7.67 17.51
CA GLN A 699 -10.23 -7.17 17.58
C GLN A 699 -10.48 -6.15 18.70
N TYR A 700 -9.58 -6.05 19.69
CA TYR A 700 -9.63 -5.04 20.74
C TYR A 700 -8.60 -3.92 20.56
N ILE A 701 -7.77 -3.98 19.53
CA ILE A 701 -6.78 -2.94 19.26
C ILE A 701 -7.44 -1.81 18.46
N THR A 702 -7.53 -0.64 19.09
CA THR A 702 -8.11 0.58 18.49
C THR A 702 -7.05 1.55 17.96
N LYS A 703 -5.78 1.30 18.28
CA LYS A 703 -4.63 2.16 17.99
C LYS A 703 -3.62 1.41 17.14
N VAL A 704 -3.40 1.92 15.93
CA VAL A 704 -2.35 1.45 15.02
C VAL A 704 -1.31 2.55 14.90
N GLY A 705 -0.08 2.23 15.25
CA GLY A 705 1.06 3.14 15.28
C GLY A 705 2.11 2.79 14.22
N LEU A 706 3.14 3.63 14.15
CA LEU A 706 4.26 3.49 13.22
C LEU A 706 5.55 3.32 14.01
N ILE A 707 6.35 2.30 13.68
CA ILE A 707 7.73 2.18 14.15
C ILE A 707 8.67 2.47 12.98
N LYS A 708 9.61 3.38 13.19
CA LYS A 708 10.72 3.67 12.29
C LYS A 708 12.02 3.21 12.92
N LYS A 709 12.75 2.33 12.22
CA LYS A 709 14.11 1.89 12.57
C LYS A 709 15.04 1.98 11.35
N GLY A 710 16.30 1.59 11.52
CA GLY A 710 17.33 1.68 10.48
C GLY A 710 17.95 3.07 10.34
N SER A 711 19.12 3.15 9.72
CA SER A 711 19.98 4.35 9.69
C SER A 711 19.46 5.52 8.86
N GLY A 712 18.66 5.28 7.83
CA GLY A 712 18.19 6.32 6.90
C GLY A 712 17.19 7.32 7.48
N THR A 713 16.93 8.37 6.71
CA THR A 713 15.95 9.43 7.01
C THR A 713 14.62 9.15 6.31
N LEU A 714 13.52 9.15 7.06
CA LEU A 714 12.16 9.13 6.53
C LEU A 714 11.48 10.48 6.80
N VAL A 715 10.83 11.06 5.81
CA VAL A 715 10.05 12.30 5.95
C VAL A 715 8.57 11.98 5.77
N LEU A 716 7.73 12.40 6.72
CA LEU A 716 6.27 12.39 6.60
C LEU A 716 5.78 13.82 6.33
N SER A 717 5.38 14.11 5.09
CA SER A 717 4.93 15.45 4.70
C SER A 717 3.42 15.62 4.57
N GLY A 718 2.67 14.51 4.55
CA GLY A 718 1.21 14.52 4.51
C GLY A 718 0.54 14.78 5.87
N VAL A 719 -0.78 14.77 5.89
CA VAL A 719 -1.62 14.81 7.10
C VAL A 719 -1.83 13.40 7.62
N ASN A 720 -1.25 13.09 8.78
CA ASN A 720 -1.30 11.77 9.38
C ASN A 720 -2.35 11.75 10.51
N THR A 721 -3.34 10.86 10.39
CA THR A 721 -4.53 10.78 11.26
C THR A 721 -4.64 9.45 12.02
N TYR A 722 -3.63 8.58 11.92
CA TYR A 722 -3.55 7.41 12.79
C TYR A 722 -3.32 7.80 14.25
N LYS A 723 -3.80 6.96 15.17
CA LYS A 723 -3.94 7.26 16.60
C LYS A 723 -2.91 6.55 17.47
N GLY A 724 -2.35 5.44 16.98
CA GLY A 724 -1.29 4.73 17.71
C GLY A 724 0.02 5.49 17.70
N ALA A 725 0.92 5.15 18.61
CA ALA A 725 2.17 5.87 18.81
C ALA A 725 3.07 5.85 17.56
N THR A 726 3.75 6.96 17.29
CA THR A 726 4.82 7.05 16.29
C THR A 726 6.15 6.91 17.02
N ARG A 727 6.93 5.87 16.74
CA ARG A 727 8.15 5.55 17.49
C ARG A 727 9.35 5.52 16.56
N VAL A 728 10.35 6.33 16.88
CA VAL A 728 11.62 6.41 16.16
C VAL A 728 12.68 5.72 17.00
N GLN A 729 13.14 4.56 16.56
CA GLN A 729 14.10 3.71 17.28
C GLN A 729 15.51 3.74 16.66
N GLY A 730 15.62 4.32 15.45
CA GLY A 730 16.90 4.50 14.77
C GLY A 730 16.76 5.40 13.54
N GLY A 731 17.88 6.04 13.19
CA GLY A 731 17.93 7.02 12.10
C GLY A 731 17.07 8.24 12.41
N VAL A 732 16.58 8.90 11.35
CA VAL A 732 15.77 10.12 11.47
C VAL A 732 14.36 9.89 10.96
N LEU A 733 13.37 10.34 11.72
CA LEU A 733 12.02 10.61 11.23
C LEU A 733 11.80 12.12 11.27
N GLU A 734 11.61 12.73 10.10
CA GLU A 734 11.20 14.14 10.01
C GLU A 734 9.70 14.25 9.74
N ILE A 735 9.01 15.08 10.50
CA ILE A 735 7.60 15.41 10.28
C ILE A 735 7.52 16.88 9.85
N THR A 736 7.19 17.07 8.58
CA THR A 736 6.89 18.39 7.99
C THR A 736 5.39 18.60 7.77
N GLY A 737 4.62 17.50 7.79
CA GLY A 737 3.16 17.48 7.71
C GLY A 737 2.48 17.61 9.07
N LYS A 738 1.39 16.86 9.29
CA LYS A 738 0.64 16.84 10.57
C LYS A 738 0.62 15.44 11.18
N LEU A 739 0.62 15.35 12.51
CA LEU A 739 0.54 14.14 13.33
C LEU A 739 -0.19 14.48 14.65
N THR A 740 -1.38 15.08 14.55
CA THR A 740 -2.08 15.68 15.69
C THR A 740 -2.87 14.68 16.55
N GLU A 741 -3.04 13.44 16.06
CA GLU A 741 -3.77 12.38 16.78
C GLU A 741 -2.84 11.34 17.44
N SER A 742 -1.56 11.32 17.05
CA SER A 742 -0.55 10.37 17.53
C SER A 742 0.53 11.06 18.36
N ASN A 743 0.92 10.41 19.46
CA ASN A 743 2.10 10.81 20.24
C ASN A 743 3.38 10.35 19.52
N ALA A 744 4.37 11.22 19.42
CA ALA A 744 5.61 10.96 18.71
C ALA A 744 6.79 10.78 19.68
N TYR A 745 7.45 9.63 19.60
CA TYR A 745 8.51 9.18 20.50
C TYR A 745 9.83 9.04 19.73
N ALA A 746 10.89 9.60 20.29
CA ALA A 746 12.26 9.24 19.96
C ALA A 746 12.81 8.34 21.07
N GLU A 747 13.34 7.18 20.68
CA GLU A 747 13.83 6.11 21.57
C GLU A 747 15.22 5.64 21.10
N GLY A 748 16.11 5.28 22.03
CA GLY A 748 17.43 4.74 21.69
C GLY A 748 18.25 5.71 20.85
N ASN A 749 18.70 5.27 19.67
CA ASN A 749 19.43 6.12 18.72
C ASN A 749 18.52 6.82 17.70
N GLY A 750 17.20 6.80 17.93
CA GLY A 750 16.22 7.42 17.05
C GLY A 750 16.14 8.93 17.24
N ILE A 751 15.95 9.63 16.12
CA ILE A 751 15.87 11.10 16.10
C ILE A 751 14.55 11.53 15.45
N LEU A 752 13.72 12.20 16.22
CA LEU A 752 12.47 12.79 15.75
C LEU A 752 12.67 14.27 15.46
N LYS A 753 12.61 14.67 14.20
CA LYS A 753 12.71 16.08 13.78
C LYS A 753 11.32 16.61 13.44
N LEU A 754 10.89 17.66 14.12
CA LEU A 754 9.59 18.32 13.91
C LEU A 754 9.85 19.70 13.32
N THR A 755 9.34 19.94 12.11
CA THR A 755 9.62 21.14 11.33
C THR A 755 8.32 21.88 11.03
N GLY A 756 8.22 23.15 11.45
CA GLY A 756 7.07 24.01 11.12
C GLY A 756 7.07 24.47 9.66
N LYS A 757 5.99 25.12 9.22
CA LYS A 757 5.90 25.71 7.88
C LYS A 757 6.70 27.01 7.84
N ASP A 758 7.58 27.14 6.84
CA ASP A 758 8.37 28.36 6.63
C ASP A 758 7.49 29.44 5.99
N ASN A 759 7.14 30.48 6.74
CA ASN A 759 6.37 31.61 6.20
C ASN A 759 7.19 32.49 5.23
N GLN A 760 8.51 32.29 5.10
CA GLN A 760 9.35 33.11 4.21
C GLN A 760 9.43 32.58 2.78
N LYS A 761 9.35 31.26 2.55
CA LYS A 761 9.42 30.67 1.19
C LYS A 761 8.14 30.84 0.37
N THR A 762 7.00 31.08 1.00
CA THR A 762 5.72 31.26 0.29
C THR A 762 5.67 32.57 -0.50
N GLN A 763 6.55 33.54 -0.24
CA GLN A 763 6.59 34.80 -1.01
C GLN A 763 7.42 34.70 -2.29
N GLU A 764 8.47 33.88 -2.34
CA GLU A 764 9.29 33.73 -3.55
C GLU A 764 8.68 32.77 -4.58
N GLN A 765 8.02 31.69 -4.17
CA GLN A 765 7.36 30.78 -5.12
C GLN A 765 6.05 31.33 -5.69
N VAL A 766 5.36 32.23 -4.98
CA VAL A 766 4.15 32.91 -5.50
C VAL A 766 4.51 34.05 -6.46
N GLN A 767 5.68 34.69 -6.32
CA GLN A 767 6.13 35.71 -7.29
C GLN A 767 6.62 35.17 -8.64
N VAL A 768 7.03 33.90 -8.71
CA VAL A 768 7.38 33.26 -10.00
C VAL A 768 6.13 32.83 -10.79
N GLN A 769 5.02 32.52 -10.12
CA GLN A 769 3.73 32.24 -10.77
C GLN A 769 2.86 33.50 -11.02
N ALA A 770 3.11 34.62 -10.34
CA ALA A 770 2.35 35.86 -10.51
C ALA A 770 2.88 36.81 -11.61
N LYS A 771 3.99 36.49 -12.29
CA LYS A 771 4.51 37.32 -13.40
C LYS A 771 3.81 37.12 -14.75
N SER A 772 2.79 36.25 -14.84
CA SER A 772 2.02 36.04 -16.07
C SER A 772 0.62 36.66 -16.07
N GLN A 773 0.17 37.36 -15.02
CA GLN A 773 -1.12 38.06 -15.04
C GLN A 773 -1.03 39.41 -14.34
N SER A 774 -1.11 40.47 -15.13
CA SER A 774 -1.21 41.86 -14.69
C SER A 774 -2.58 42.12 -14.05
N GLN A 775 -2.69 41.91 -12.74
CA GLN A 775 -3.75 42.49 -11.91
C GLN A 775 -3.16 42.91 -10.56
N SER A 776 -3.42 44.17 -10.19
CA SER A 776 -3.08 44.76 -8.89
C SER A 776 -3.92 44.11 -7.79
N VAL A 777 -3.31 43.23 -6.99
CA VAL A 777 -3.93 42.70 -5.77
C VAL A 777 -3.30 43.40 -4.57
N GLN A 778 -4.14 44.01 -3.74
CA GLN A 778 -3.75 44.62 -2.47
C GLN A 778 -3.03 43.60 -1.58
N GLN A 779 -1.92 44.01 -0.96
CA GLN A 779 -1.18 43.23 0.04
C GLN A 779 -2.12 42.78 1.17
N PRO A 780 -2.22 41.48 1.47
CA PRO A 780 -2.73 41.03 2.74
C PRO A 780 -1.71 41.37 3.83
N GLN A 781 -2.18 42.09 4.85
CA GLN A 781 -1.44 42.35 6.09
C GLN A 781 -1.07 41.00 6.74
N SER A 782 0.21 40.82 7.06
CA SER A 782 0.74 39.57 7.62
C SER A 782 0.24 39.34 9.04
N ASP A 783 -0.65 38.37 9.23
CA ASP A 783 -0.93 37.79 10.55
C ASP A 783 0.19 36.81 10.90
N SER A 784 1.04 37.18 11.86
CA SER A 784 2.30 36.51 12.18
C SER A 784 2.21 35.50 13.35
N THR A 785 1.04 34.92 13.63
CA THR A 785 0.80 34.28 14.95
C THR A 785 0.22 32.87 14.98
N THR A 786 0.09 32.13 13.87
CA THR A 786 -0.40 30.73 13.97
C THR A 786 0.36 29.74 13.07
N SER A 787 1.48 29.20 13.57
CA SER A 787 1.91 27.86 13.12
C SER A 787 0.84 26.87 13.57
N ASP A 788 0.24 26.13 12.63
CA ASP A 788 -0.62 24.97 12.94
C ASP A 788 0.12 23.97 13.83
N LEU A 789 -0.63 23.25 14.69
CA LEU A 789 -0.11 22.14 15.48
C LEU A 789 0.41 21.02 14.55
N VAL A 790 1.69 20.65 14.70
CA VAL A 790 2.36 19.62 13.91
C VAL A 790 2.25 18.25 14.55
N ALA A 791 2.42 18.13 15.87
CA ALA A 791 2.35 16.85 16.58
C ALA A 791 1.56 16.94 17.88
N LYS A 792 0.83 15.88 18.24
CA LYS A 792 0.03 15.81 19.48
C LYS A 792 0.90 16.04 20.72
N ASN A 793 1.96 15.27 20.87
CA ASN A 793 3.00 15.43 21.89
C ASN A 793 4.32 14.92 21.30
N ALA A 794 5.44 15.48 21.75
CA ALA A 794 6.77 15.01 21.38
C ALA A 794 7.51 14.51 22.63
N ILE A 795 8.04 13.29 22.54
CA ILE A 795 8.63 12.57 23.66
C ILE A 795 10.05 12.16 23.26
N ALA A 796 11.05 12.60 24.03
CA ALA A 796 12.41 12.07 23.99
C ALA A 796 12.59 11.16 25.21
N ARG A 797 12.89 9.87 24.98
CA ARG A 797 13.18 8.95 26.08
C ARG A 797 14.22 7.91 25.70
N ASP A 798 14.78 7.27 26.72
CA ASP A 798 15.70 6.14 26.57
C ASP A 798 16.86 6.46 25.61
N ASN A 799 17.47 7.64 25.80
CA ASN A 799 18.52 8.26 24.96
C ASN A 799 18.08 8.83 23.59
N GLY A 800 16.82 8.68 23.21
CA GLY A 800 16.29 9.23 21.96
C GLY A 800 16.33 10.76 21.93
N SER A 801 16.39 11.33 20.73
CA SER A 801 16.49 12.79 20.54
C SER A 801 15.31 13.37 19.77
N VAL A 802 14.76 14.47 20.25
CA VAL A 802 13.74 15.28 19.55
C VAL A 802 14.36 16.60 19.13
N ILE A 803 14.06 17.07 17.93
CA ILE A 803 14.50 18.37 17.40
C ILE A 803 13.26 19.19 17.04
N LEU A 804 13.15 20.40 17.59
CA LEU A 804 12.13 21.38 17.21
C LEU A 804 12.75 22.47 16.35
N HIS A 805 12.23 22.63 15.14
CA HIS A 805 12.79 23.52 14.13
C HIS A 805 11.71 24.34 13.41
N ASN A 806 12.12 25.50 12.88
CA ASN A 806 11.28 26.37 12.04
C ASN A 806 9.94 26.76 12.67
N ASN A 807 9.98 27.31 13.89
CA ASN A 807 8.81 27.75 14.66
C ASN A 807 7.69 26.70 14.79
N VAL A 808 8.05 25.42 14.85
CA VAL A 808 7.07 24.31 14.97
C VAL A 808 6.21 24.45 16.23
N LYS A 809 4.91 24.14 16.12
CA LYS A 809 3.99 24.03 17.25
C LYS A 809 3.68 22.57 17.57
N VAL A 810 3.82 22.18 18.84
CA VAL A 810 3.51 20.83 19.35
C VAL A 810 2.64 20.92 20.60
N GLY A 811 1.98 19.83 21.03
CA GLY A 811 1.12 19.88 22.21
C GLY A 811 1.92 19.97 23.50
N ASN A 812 2.48 18.87 24.00
CA ASN A 812 3.43 18.90 25.13
C ASN A 812 4.77 18.25 24.76
N LEU A 813 5.80 18.61 25.52
CA LEU A 813 7.14 18.06 25.45
C LEU A 813 7.44 17.19 26.67
N TYR A 814 8.04 16.03 26.45
CA TYR A 814 8.48 15.14 27.52
C TYR A 814 9.92 14.72 27.26
N ALA A 815 10.83 14.99 28.20
CA ALA A 815 12.19 14.45 28.17
C ALA A 815 12.41 13.59 29.42
N GLN A 816 12.65 12.31 29.24
CA GLN A 816 12.72 11.31 30.31
C GLN A 816 13.85 10.32 30.05
N ASN A 817 14.36 9.63 31.08
CA ASN A 817 15.32 8.53 30.92
C ASN A 817 16.49 8.87 29.96
N GLN A 818 17.18 9.99 30.21
CA GLN A 818 18.29 10.48 29.37
C GLN A 818 17.91 10.89 27.93
N GLY A 819 16.62 10.96 27.59
CA GLY A 819 16.17 11.52 26.32
C GLY A 819 16.44 13.03 26.24
N VAL A 820 16.76 13.52 25.04
CA VAL A 820 17.18 14.91 24.81
C VAL A 820 16.25 15.62 23.83
N ILE A 821 15.81 16.83 24.17
CA ILE A 821 15.06 17.71 23.28
C ILE A 821 15.94 18.91 22.93
N TYR A 822 16.19 19.12 21.64
CA TYR A 822 16.87 20.29 21.09
C TYR A 822 15.83 21.26 20.52
N ALA A 823 15.62 22.37 21.21
CA ALA A 823 14.61 23.37 20.87
C ALA A 823 15.26 24.63 20.28
N PHE A 824 15.29 24.71 18.94
CA PHE A 824 15.86 25.85 18.21
C PHE A 824 14.87 26.99 17.98
N SER A 825 13.60 26.66 17.74
CA SER A 825 12.48 27.60 17.57
C SER A 825 11.16 26.83 17.59
N GLY A 826 10.11 27.36 18.22
CA GLY A 826 8.81 26.67 18.30
C GLY A 826 7.98 27.01 19.52
N SER A 827 6.86 26.29 19.68
CA SER A 827 5.96 26.44 20.82
C SER A 827 5.37 25.10 21.28
N ALA A 828 5.12 24.98 22.58
CA ALA A 828 4.34 23.91 23.19
C ALA A 828 3.53 24.42 24.38
N ASN A 829 2.54 23.64 24.83
CA ASN A 829 1.78 23.96 26.04
C ASN A 829 2.66 23.83 27.27
N GLU A 830 3.23 22.65 27.52
CA GLU A 830 4.09 22.39 28.67
C GLU A 830 5.28 21.52 28.28
N ALA A 831 6.35 21.62 29.08
CA ALA A 831 7.49 20.70 29.04
C ALA A 831 7.69 20.02 30.39
N HIS A 832 7.77 18.69 30.39
CA HIS A 832 8.04 17.88 31.58
C HIS A 832 9.37 17.16 31.42
N ILE A 833 10.34 17.51 32.25
CA ILE A 833 11.71 17.03 32.17
C ILE A 833 12.03 16.28 33.46
N SER A 834 12.38 15.00 33.34
CA SER A 834 12.59 14.12 34.51
C SER A 834 13.57 12.99 34.24
N ASP A 835 14.02 12.30 35.28
CA ASP A 835 14.80 11.06 35.19
C ASP A 835 16.04 11.20 34.27
N GLY A 836 16.76 12.32 34.43
CA GLY A 836 17.95 12.66 33.63
C GLY A 836 17.67 13.11 32.19
N GLY A 837 16.40 13.29 31.80
CA GLY A 837 16.03 13.90 30.53
C GLY A 837 16.51 15.36 30.42
N VAL A 838 16.71 15.84 29.18
CA VAL A 838 17.34 17.14 28.91
C VAL A 838 16.52 17.96 27.92
N LEU A 839 16.28 19.23 28.23
CA LEU A 839 15.81 20.25 27.29
C LEU A 839 16.94 21.26 27.03
N VAL A 840 17.37 21.36 25.78
CA VAL A 840 18.38 22.32 25.32
C VAL A 840 17.70 23.43 24.52
N VAL A 841 17.83 24.67 24.98
CA VAL A 841 17.31 25.86 24.29
C VAL A 841 18.50 26.69 23.82
N SER A 842 18.80 26.66 22.52
CA SER A 842 19.98 27.34 21.97
C SER A 842 19.82 27.71 20.49
N LYS A 843 20.55 28.75 20.06
CA LYS A 843 20.60 29.28 18.67
C LYS A 843 21.39 28.42 17.71
N SER A 844 22.42 27.76 18.23
CA SER A 844 23.26 26.83 17.49
C SER A 844 23.84 25.82 18.47
N LEU A 845 24.05 24.60 17.99
CA LEU A 845 24.83 23.62 18.73
C LEU A 845 26.30 23.82 18.31
N GLY A 846 27.20 24.04 19.28
CA GLY A 846 28.63 24.19 19.01
C GLY A 846 29.28 22.91 18.46
N ASP A 847 30.52 23.00 17.99
CA ASP A 847 31.27 21.93 17.30
C ASP A 847 31.37 20.59 18.06
N SER A 848 31.22 20.63 19.39
CA SER A 848 31.34 19.52 20.34
C SER A 848 30.06 18.67 20.51
N THR A 849 29.03 18.87 19.69
CA THR A 849 27.82 18.04 19.79
C THR A 849 28.09 16.59 19.38
N ASN A 850 27.29 15.65 19.91
CA ASN A 850 27.36 14.23 19.55
C ASN A 850 27.48 14.07 18.02
N ASN A 851 28.45 13.27 17.55
CA ASN A 851 28.77 13.05 16.13
C ASN A 851 27.51 12.76 15.27
N TYR A 852 26.47 12.18 15.89
CA TYR A 852 25.16 11.94 15.27
C TYR A 852 24.38 13.20 14.85
N LEU A 853 24.40 14.28 15.64
CA LEU A 853 23.72 15.54 15.30
C LEU A 853 24.49 16.34 14.26
N LYS A 854 25.82 16.22 14.26
CA LYS A 854 26.71 16.78 13.23
C LYS A 854 26.44 16.14 11.88
N ALA A 855 26.28 14.82 11.84
CA ALA A 855 25.84 14.09 10.64
C ALA A 855 24.45 14.52 10.15
N ILE A 856 23.51 14.89 11.03
CA ILE A 856 22.20 15.44 10.63
C ILE A 856 22.32 16.86 10.08
N GLN A 857 23.18 17.70 10.66
CA GLN A 857 23.45 19.06 10.17
C GLN A 857 24.13 19.05 8.80
N GLU A 858 25.01 18.09 8.55
CA GLU A 858 25.69 17.91 7.25
C GLU A 858 24.77 17.31 6.18
N ASN A 859 23.82 16.44 6.58
CA ASN A 859 22.87 15.80 5.67
C ASN A 859 21.56 16.58 5.44
N SER A 860 21.27 17.61 6.25
CA SER A 860 20.14 18.50 6.02
C SER A 860 20.55 19.56 4.99
N ALA A 861 19.84 19.66 3.86
CA ALA A 861 20.04 20.75 2.87
C ALA A 861 19.79 22.17 3.44
N THR A 862 19.47 22.27 4.73
CA THR A 862 19.33 23.49 5.51
C THR A 862 20.22 23.34 6.75
N GLN A 863 21.26 24.19 6.85
CA GLN A 863 21.97 24.35 8.12
C GLN A 863 20.95 24.72 9.20
N ILE A 864 20.92 23.98 10.31
CA ILE A 864 20.04 24.25 11.44
C ILE A 864 20.59 25.48 12.17
N GLN A 865 20.24 26.67 11.66
CA GLN A 865 20.57 27.96 12.25
C GLN A 865 19.29 28.80 12.24
N SER A 866 18.90 29.32 13.41
CA SER A 866 17.78 30.25 13.51
C SER A 866 18.30 31.65 13.87
N ASN A 867 17.81 32.66 13.16
CA ASN A 867 18.19 34.06 13.42
C ASN A 867 17.66 34.57 14.78
N ASN A 868 16.68 33.88 15.37
CA ASN A 868 16.15 34.13 16.71
C ASN A 868 15.58 32.84 17.34
N THR A 869 16.32 32.23 18.27
CA THR A 869 15.77 31.17 19.13
C THR A 869 14.84 31.75 20.17
N LYS A 870 13.55 31.63 19.88
CA LYS A 870 12.46 31.86 20.83
C LYS A 870 11.65 30.58 20.91
N ILE A 871 11.55 30.03 22.12
CA ILE A 871 10.69 28.89 22.43
C ILE A 871 9.58 29.38 23.36
N GLU A 872 8.32 29.17 22.97
CA GLU A 872 7.15 29.52 23.78
C GLU A 872 6.60 28.28 24.48
N LEU A 873 6.66 28.24 25.81
CA LEU A 873 6.14 27.20 26.67
C LEU A 873 5.28 27.86 27.74
N LYS A 874 4.12 27.33 28.12
CA LYS A 874 3.40 27.93 29.27
C LYS A 874 4.20 27.66 30.55
N ASN A 875 4.56 26.39 30.75
CA ASN A 875 5.31 25.92 31.91
C ASN A 875 6.42 24.94 31.51
N VAL A 876 7.54 25.00 32.22
CA VAL A 876 8.57 23.95 32.23
C VAL A 876 8.71 23.40 33.64
N ASN A 877 8.51 22.09 33.79
CA ASN A 877 8.59 21.40 35.07
C ASN A 877 9.83 20.50 35.08
N LEU A 878 10.78 20.77 35.99
CA LEU A 878 11.98 19.96 36.18
C LEU A 878 11.88 19.17 37.49
N LYS A 879 11.86 17.84 37.36
CA LYS A 879 11.77 16.89 38.50
C LYS A 879 12.84 15.82 38.39
N THR A 880 13.20 15.16 39.50
CA THR A 880 14.02 13.93 39.53
C THR A 880 15.26 14.00 38.63
N GLY A 881 16.07 15.04 38.77
CA GLY A 881 17.30 15.23 37.99
C GLY A 881 17.10 15.64 36.53
N GLY A 882 15.90 16.07 36.13
CA GLY A 882 15.64 16.64 34.81
C GLY A 882 16.44 17.92 34.56
N ILE A 883 16.92 18.13 33.33
CA ILE A 883 17.92 19.14 32.99
C ILE A 883 17.36 20.17 31.99
N LEU A 884 17.52 21.46 32.28
CA LEU A 884 17.38 22.57 31.32
C LEU A 884 18.76 23.18 31.05
N ALA A 885 19.12 23.38 29.78
CA ALA A 885 20.44 23.89 29.39
C ALA A 885 20.39 24.81 28.16
N GLY A 886 21.45 25.59 27.95
CA GLY A 886 21.66 26.41 26.74
C GLY A 886 21.58 27.93 26.97
N ASN A 887 21.57 28.71 25.90
CA ASN A 887 21.71 30.17 25.89
C ASN A 887 20.61 30.88 25.06
N GLY A 888 19.49 30.21 24.78
CA GLY A 888 18.37 30.79 24.04
C GLY A 888 17.37 31.54 24.92
N THR A 889 16.23 31.93 24.32
CA THR A 889 15.13 32.59 25.00
C THR A 889 13.92 31.66 25.11
N LEU A 890 13.41 31.52 26.33
CA LEU A 890 12.19 30.79 26.66
C LEU A 890 11.14 31.79 27.15
N VAL A 891 9.94 31.73 26.58
CA VAL A 891 8.77 32.48 27.08
C VAL A 891 7.91 31.50 27.85
N GLY A 892 7.66 31.76 29.14
CA GLY A 892 7.03 30.79 30.05
C GLY A 892 7.61 30.80 31.46
N ASP A 893 6.91 30.16 32.38
CA ASP A 893 7.38 29.95 33.75
C ASP A 893 8.20 28.65 33.88
N ILE A 894 9.24 28.68 34.70
CA ILE A 894 10.10 27.53 35.01
C ILE A 894 9.90 27.13 36.46
N ASN A 895 9.52 25.87 36.69
CA ASN A 895 9.38 25.26 38.00
C ASN A 895 10.47 24.19 38.18
N ASN A 896 11.54 24.54 38.88
CA ASN A 896 12.65 23.64 39.20
C ASN A 896 12.47 23.05 40.60
N GLU A 897 11.79 21.91 40.71
CA GLU A 897 11.53 21.23 41.98
C GLU A 897 12.71 20.36 42.42
N SER A 898 13.24 19.54 41.52
CA SER A 898 14.34 18.61 41.82
C SER A 898 15.24 18.36 40.60
N GLY A 899 15.29 19.35 39.70
CA GLY A 899 16.09 19.30 38.48
C GLY A 899 17.37 20.14 38.54
N ILE A 900 17.97 20.35 37.37
CA ILE A 900 19.22 21.08 37.18
C ILE A 900 19.06 22.07 36.04
N VAL A 901 19.42 23.33 36.27
CA VAL A 901 19.47 24.37 35.22
C VAL A 901 20.91 24.77 34.95
N TYR A 902 21.42 24.48 33.75
CA TYR A 902 22.70 24.96 33.25
C TYR A 902 22.49 26.24 32.43
N ALA A 903 22.55 27.39 33.09
CA ALA A 903 22.22 28.66 32.46
C ALA A 903 23.38 29.14 31.58
N GLY A 904 23.19 29.12 30.26
CA GLY A 904 24.13 29.64 29.28
C GLY A 904 25.08 28.61 28.66
N PHE A 905 25.07 27.36 29.12
CA PHE A 905 26.02 26.33 28.68
C PHE A 905 25.37 24.95 28.68
N LEU A 906 26.10 23.95 28.19
CA LEU A 906 25.65 22.56 28.12
C LEU A 906 26.15 21.76 29.33
N SER A 907 25.47 20.67 29.67
CA SER A 907 25.80 19.83 30.84
C SER A 907 27.19 19.18 30.78
N ASN A 908 27.77 19.05 29.59
CA ASN A 908 29.14 18.57 29.37
C ASN A 908 30.22 19.66 29.55
N ARG A 909 29.85 20.86 30.01
CA ARG A 909 30.71 22.02 30.24
C ARG A 909 31.32 22.63 28.96
N ASP A 910 30.81 22.31 27.78
CA ASP A 910 31.18 23.05 26.58
C ASP A 910 30.72 24.51 26.71
N SER A 911 31.68 25.44 26.63
CA SER A 911 31.38 26.86 26.55
C SER A 911 30.77 27.15 25.17
N LEU A 912 29.51 27.56 25.13
CA LEU A 912 28.95 28.19 23.94
C LEU A 912 29.70 29.51 23.75
N LYS A 913 30.48 29.64 22.65
CA LYS A 913 31.21 30.87 22.32
C LYS A 913 30.24 32.05 22.32
N ASP A 914 30.68 33.15 22.91
CA ASP A 914 29.98 34.44 23.06
C ASP A 914 28.85 34.49 24.12
N ALA A 915 29.17 35.07 25.28
CA ALA A 915 28.23 35.62 26.27
C ALA A 915 26.94 34.81 26.51
N SER A 916 27.10 33.76 27.29
CA SER A 916 26.17 32.66 27.58
C SER A 916 25.02 33.04 28.53
N THR A 917 24.00 33.75 28.04
CA THR A 917 22.78 34.05 28.84
C THR A 917 21.61 33.14 28.44
N LEU A 918 21.07 32.38 29.38
CA LEU A 918 19.74 31.78 29.25
C LEU A 918 18.68 32.80 29.68
N THR A 919 17.76 33.16 28.78
CA THR A 919 16.72 34.16 29.06
C THR A 919 15.36 33.49 29.25
N ILE A 920 14.70 33.78 30.37
CA ILE A 920 13.35 33.35 30.74
C ILE A 920 12.44 34.58 30.75
N ASN A 921 11.60 34.75 29.74
CA ASN A 921 10.56 35.78 29.71
C ASN A 921 9.34 35.30 30.52
N GLY A 922 9.56 35.06 31.80
CA GLY A 922 8.60 34.55 32.78
C GLY A 922 9.29 34.43 34.14
N SER A 923 8.69 33.67 35.04
CA SER A 923 9.19 33.48 36.40
C SER A 923 10.11 32.27 36.47
N TYR A 924 11.22 32.40 37.21
CA TYR A 924 12.06 31.25 37.60
C TYR A 924 11.78 30.89 39.06
N THR A 925 11.21 29.71 39.29
CA THR A 925 10.95 29.17 40.63
C THR A 925 11.88 28.00 40.91
N GLN A 926 12.59 28.03 42.04
CA GLN A 926 13.43 26.93 42.51
C GLN A 926 12.95 26.45 43.88
N LYS A 927 12.72 25.14 44.01
CA LYS A 927 12.19 24.49 45.22
C LYS A 927 13.04 23.28 45.59
N ASP A 928 12.75 22.72 46.76
CA ASP A 928 13.26 21.45 47.29
C ASP A 928 14.75 21.21 47.02
N THR A 929 15.08 20.30 46.09
CA THR A 929 16.44 19.87 45.74
C THR A 929 16.89 20.38 44.38
N GLY A 930 16.11 21.27 43.75
CA GLY A 930 16.45 21.90 42.49
C GLY A 930 17.78 22.66 42.54
N SER A 931 18.52 22.67 41.44
CA SER A 931 19.81 23.33 41.37
C SER A 931 19.94 24.25 40.15
N LEU A 932 20.61 25.39 40.35
CA LEU A 932 21.03 26.32 39.31
C LEU A 932 22.54 26.29 39.21
N HIS A 933 23.06 26.08 38.00
CA HIS A 933 24.47 26.02 37.69
C HIS A 933 24.87 27.20 36.80
N ILE A 934 25.92 27.89 37.21
CA ILE A 934 26.52 29.03 36.51
C ILE A 934 27.96 28.67 36.16
N LEU A 935 28.34 28.79 34.88
CA LEU A 935 29.70 28.56 34.41
C LEU A 935 30.55 29.78 34.75
N TYR A 936 31.72 29.57 35.38
CA TYR A 936 32.72 30.58 35.65
C TYR A 936 33.97 30.30 34.82
N ASP A 937 34.33 31.25 33.96
CA ASP A 937 35.59 31.24 33.24
C ASP A 937 36.61 32.13 33.94
N GLY A 938 37.53 31.49 34.67
CA GLY A 938 38.60 32.18 35.40
C GLY A 938 39.61 32.88 34.48
N SER A 939 39.71 32.49 33.21
CA SER A 939 40.65 33.09 32.25
C SER A 939 40.15 34.43 31.70
N SER A 940 38.86 34.51 31.39
CA SER A 940 38.20 35.75 30.95
C SER A 940 37.59 36.55 32.11
N ASN A 941 37.57 35.96 33.32
CA ASN A 941 36.87 36.47 34.50
C ASN A 941 35.37 36.76 34.21
N THR A 942 34.74 35.91 33.41
CA THR A 942 33.32 36.04 33.03
C THR A 942 32.49 34.88 33.55
N ASN A 943 31.19 35.13 33.75
CA ASN A 943 30.20 34.13 34.14
C ASN A 943 29.13 33.99 33.05
N SER A 944 28.59 32.79 32.90
CA SER A 944 27.30 32.60 32.25
C SER A 944 26.17 33.21 33.10
N LYS A 945 24.98 33.38 32.52
CA LYS A 945 23.89 34.13 33.18
C LYS A 945 22.54 33.43 33.00
N LEU A 946 21.73 33.48 34.04
CA LEU A 946 20.28 33.31 33.96
C LEU A 946 19.63 34.70 34.04
N LYS A 947 18.69 35.00 33.14
CA LYS A 947 17.91 36.23 33.18
C LYS A 947 16.41 35.88 33.16
N ALA A 948 15.70 36.10 34.26
CA ALA A 948 14.26 35.92 34.37
C ALA A 948 13.52 37.26 34.66
N ASN A 949 12.21 37.31 34.42
CA ASN A 949 11.36 38.47 34.80
C ASN A 949 11.19 38.56 36.32
N SER A 950 11.11 37.42 36.99
CA SER A 950 11.05 37.30 38.45
C SER A 950 11.75 36.01 38.90
N TYR A 951 12.19 35.99 40.16
CA TYR A 951 12.86 34.85 40.77
C TYR A 951 12.18 34.51 42.09
N ASN A 952 11.71 33.28 42.24
CA ASN A 952 11.10 32.74 43.45
C ASN A 952 11.98 31.59 43.97
N LEU A 953 12.83 31.87 44.96
CA LEU A 953 13.77 30.89 45.52
C LEU A 953 13.23 30.38 46.86
N GLU A 954 12.59 29.22 46.83
CA GLU A 954 11.97 28.55 47.99
C GLU A 954 12.86 27.43 48.56
N GLY A 955 13.94 27.05 47.85
CA GLY A 955 14.88 25.99 48.26
C GLY A 955 15.97 25.72 47.22
N GLY A 956 16.71 24.62 47.38
CA GLY A 956 17.68 24.14 46.40
C GLY A 956 19.12 24.69 46.55
N THR A 957 19.93 24.53 45.51
CA THR A 957 21.37 24.86 45.50
C THR A 957 21.78 25.75 44.32
N LEU A 958 22.69 26.70 44.54
CA LEU A 958 23.40 27.42 43.49
C LEU A 958 24.83 26.88 43.38
N VAL A 959 25.25 26.48 42.18
CA VAL A 959 26.55 25.86 41.91
C VAL A 959 27.34 26.70 40.91
N PHE A 960 28.56 27.07 41.28
CA PHE A 960 29.52 27.67 40.35
C PHE A 960 30.40 26.56 39.75
N VAL A 961 30.40 26.46 38.43
CA VAL A 961 31.12 25.44 37.66
C VAL A 961 32.34 26.09 37.01
N PRO A 962 33.58 25.85 37.47
CA PRO A 962 34.76 26.41 36.82
C PRO A 962 35.00 25.74 35.45
N THR A 963 35.39 26.53 34.44
CA THR A 963 36.03 26.01 33.23
C THR A 963 37.47 25.60 33.60
N TYR A 964 37.86 24.37 33.25
CA TYR A 964 39.26 24.02 33.27
C TYR A 964 39.86 24.52 31.96
N ALA A 965 40.74 25.53 32.04
CA ALA A 965 41.63 25.85 30.92
C ALA A 965 42.52 24.63 30.69
N ASN A 966 42.33 23.94 29.56
CA ASN A 966 43.35 23.03 29.04
C ASN A 966 44.44 23.82 28.35
#